data_AF-A0A0F9MWW5-F1
#
_entry.id   AF-A0A0F9MWW5-F1
#
_cell.length_a   1.000
_cell.length_b   1.000
_cell.length_c   1.000
_cell.angle_alpha   90.00
_cell.angle_beta   90.00
_cell.angle_gamma   90.00
#
_symmetry.space_group_name_H-M   'P 1'
#
loop_
_entity.id
_entity.type
_entity.pdbx_description
1 polymer ?
#
loop_
_entity_poly.entity_id
_entity_poly.type
_entity_poly.pdbx_seq_one_letter_code
_entity_poly.pdbx_strand_id
1 'polypeptide(L)'
;MIKKILTLLVGIMLFVPLVLAGGPVAEPFVVYINFEGVPVEGIDVDFICNGMTVTRTTNNLGGVLVNVGDYGDFKDVGGCTILEVDCGHASCQETFNVNDLDCPMECINTYELSEAPPEPEPECIVDSDCSTGYECVNENCIEIVTEPEPTVEDKVTSNIDNTIASVESNFGECIDVVITDTKLSKLFDGIIDFNTEDYDTHEELIVKACSETSIDDVDYGLDPFVLIEEGGIEYRYVFDDLLPLNEIEADEELEIEFLNDSIEIISLSSSKMTIRHGEVFDYLEGCVEGESIEYNGLPLTIGTIGDEFVYVTYNGDSEQIYREDTGEVGDIQVYVDESIPREDKPNICKIRIAEDIEEVIEDGDEYNEDWDYSIGEGFIGIRNSEEFKYLDEETKPLALGDKITLPNDFATVKFNEITSSESTDIDIKIRDGMLYVLGDREDDQDDSFTYNNQDYDVLYVGENILDEDKVTISSRVRIGESDVYLEAGSIIIGDLVIELDFLDILYKGVSFALDDDNYLTHEGIIFKDPEKAVNDKSTFNIIVPDEIPEITLTIGLEAETVGVEPEPVVCDDTVCTEEECQETVCNPIPCPPEPEPCKDCPEEKTCPPVTNDLAGRIITGILSLGGGLAIYFKLFNNKILLSGNTGLKTYRGRDGTLKIYHKHPGTRGYHNPQTSHRDPEKHPRGMIDVKNGYQKNSMGEWEYVG
;
A
#
# COMPACT_ATOMS: atom_id res chain seq x y z
N MET A 1 39.79 -44.87 38.92
CA MET A 1 39.51 -43.78 39.88
C MET A 1 38.54 -42.84 39.20
N ILE A 2 37.28 -42.81 39.69
CA ILE A 2 36.32 -41.68 39.77
C ILE A 2 36.34 -40.70 38.58
N LYS A 3 35.50 -40.86 37.55
CA LYS A 3 34.10 -40.39 37.38
C LYS A 3 33.87 -38.90 37.67
N LYS A 4 33.55 -38.12 36.63
CA LYS A 4 32.24 -37.47 36.47
C LYS A 4 31.95 -37.28 34.97
N ILE A 5 30.74 -37.69 34.61
CA ILE A 5 30.11 -37.72 33.30
C ILE A 5 29.07 -36.60 33.33
N LEU A 6 28.99 -35.80 32.27
CA LEU A 6 27.81 -34.98 31.95
C LEU A 6 27.22 -35.57 30.67
N THR A 7 25.99 -36.05 30.78
CA THR A 7 25.17 -36.57 29.69
C THR A 7 24.00 -35.61 29.53
N LEU A 8 23.75 -35.13 28.31
CA LEU A 8 22.40 -34.83 27.86
C LEU A 8 22.34 -35.24 26.39
N LEU A 9 21.43 -36.17 26.10
CA LEU A 9 21.16 -36.74 24.79
C LEU A 9 19.65 -36.65 24.61
N VAL A 10 19.28 -36.16 23.43
CA VAL A 10 17.94 -36.10 22.83
C VAL A 10 17.26 -37.48 22.82
N GLY A 11 15.94 -37.52 22.98
CA GLY A 11 15.16 -38.77 22.84
C GLY A 11 13.65 -38.62 22.99
N ILE A 12 12.99 -38.51 21.82
CA ILE A 12 11.58 -38.69 21.42
C ILE A 12 10.72 -39.64 22.29
N MET A 13 9.44 -39.27 22.52
CA MET A 13 8.28 -40.19 22.62
C MET A 13 7.03 -39.47 22.09
N LEU A 14 6.45 -39.89 20.95
CA LEU A 14 5.36 -40.89 20.81
C LEU A 14 4.09 -40.57 21.62
N PHE A 15 3.05 -40.08 20.92
CA PHE A 15 1.66 -40.02 21.40
C PHE A 15 0.71 -40.66 20.39
N VAL A 16 0.09 -41.79 20.77
CA VAL A 16 -1.32 -42.15 20.47
C VAL A 16 -1.79 -43.07 21.62
N PRO A 17 -3.11 -43.23 21.89
CA PRO A 17 -3.83 -42.50 22.92
C PRO A 17 -4.28 -43.43 24.07
N LEU A 18 -4.48 -42.88 25.27
CA LEU A 18 -5.25 -43.56 26.32
C LEU A 18 -6.38 -42.64 26.80
N VAL A 19 -7.59 -42.96 26.36
CA VAL A 19 -8.84 -42.42 26.90
C VAL A 19 -9.01 -42.95 28.33
N LEU A 20 -8.93 -42.07 29.32
CA LEU A 20 -9.48 -42.28 30.65
C LEU A 20 -10.18 -41.00 31.12
N ALA A 21 -11.40 -41.19 31.63
CA ALA A 21 -12.39 -40.16 31.89
C ALA A 21 -11.94 -39.10 32.91
N GLY A 22 -11.94 -37.84 32.47
CA GLY A 22 -11.94 -36.65 33.33
C GLY A 22 -13.32 -36.00 33.28
N GLY A 23 -13.98 -35.85 34.43
CA GLY A 23 -15.13 -34.94 34.57
C GLY A 23 -14.69 -33.48 34.40
N PRO A 24 -15.64 -32.54 34.20
CA PRO A 24 -15.31 -31.15 33.92
C PRO A 24 -14.45 -30.55 35.03
N VAL A 25 -13.34 -29.94 34.64
CA VAL A 25 -12.50 -29.10 35.50
C VAL A 25 -13.37 -27.89 35.87
N ALA A 26 -13.49 -27.60 37.17
CA ALA A 26 -14.22 -26.42 37.62
C ALA A 26 -13.49 -25.16 37.12
N GLU A 27 -14.17 -24.33 36.34
CA GLU A 27 -13.65 -23.06 35.87
C GLU A 27 -13.40 -22.11 37.07
N PRO A 28 -12.34 -21.29 37.03
CA PRO A 28 -12.14 -20.26 38.03
C PRO A 28 -13.35 -19.31 38.02
N PHE A 29 -13.95 -19.06 39.18
CA PHE A 29 -14.98 -18.02 39.32
C PHE A 29 -14.38 -16.81 40.02
N VAL A 30 -14.72 -15.63 39.51
CA VAL A 30 -14.28 -14.34 40.04
C VAL A 30 -15.39 -13.78 40.94
N VAL A 31 -15.03 -13.37 42.16
CA VAL A 31 -15.96 -12.66 43.06
C VAL A 31 -15.62 -11.18 42.99
N TYR A 32 -16.58 -10.36 42.54
CA TYR A 32 -16.52 -8.91 42.62
C TYR A 32 -17.30 -8.43 43.84
N ILE A 33 -16.66 -7.64 44.69
CA ILE A 33 -17.32 -6.90 45.78
C ILE A 33 -17.25 -5.43 45.40
N ASN A 34 -18.41 -4.80 45.27
CA ASN A 34 -18.52 -3.38 45.00
C ASN A 34 -19.18 -2.70 46.20
N PHE A 35 -18.56 -1.66 46.75
CA PHE A 35 -19.14 -0.89 47.85
C PHE A 35 -20.05 0.19 47.27
N GLU A 36 -21.28 0.32 47.77
CA GLU A 36 -22.14 1.45 47.39
C GLU A 36 -21.60 2.75 48.02
N GLY A 37 -21.04 3.64 47.20
CA GLY A 37 -20.49 4.93 47.64
C GLY A 37 -19.32 5.42 46.78
N VAL A 38 -18.62 6.45 47.27
CA VAL A 38 -17.37 6.92 46.64
C VAL A 38 -16.31 5.81 46.79
N PRO A 39 -15.63 5.41 45.70
CA PRO A 39 -14.62 4.36 45.77
C PRO A 39 -13.49 4.74 46.74
N VAL A 40 -13.11 3.80 47.59
CA VAL A 40 -12.03 4.00 48.57
C VAL A 40 -10.93 2.98 48.28
N GLU A 41 -9.79 3.48 47.83
CA GLU A 41 -8.56 2.71 47.62
C GLU A 41 -7.86 2.45 48.97
N GLY A 42 -7.21 1.30 49.12
CA GLY A 42 -6.37 1.03 50.28
C GLY A 42 -7.05 0.34 51.47
N ILE A 43 -8.27 -0.19 51.32
CA ILE A 43 -8.96 -0.96 52.37
C ILE A 43 -8.60 -2.44 52.24
N ASP A 44 -8.05 -3.01 53.31
CA ASP A 44 -7.78 -4.44 53.40
C ASP A 44 -9.07 -5.22 53.70
N VAL A 45 -9.37 -6.21 52.84
CA VAL A 45 -10.52 -7.11 52.95
C VAL A 45 -10.02 -8.53 53.18
N ASP A 46 -10.48 -9.14 54.28
CA ASP A 46 -10.10 -10.49 54.68
C ASP A 46 -11.14 -11.54 54.23
N PHE A 47 -10.69 -12.49 53.40
CA PHE A 47 -11.48 -13.62 52.93
C PHE A 47 -11.08 -14.88 53.68
N ILE A 48 -12.04 -15.63 54.24
CA ILE A 48 -11.75 -16.98 54.74
C ILE A 48 -12.26 -18.03 53.76
N CYS A 49 -11.32 -18.79 53.21
CA CYS A 49 -11.57 -19.92 52.35
C CYS A 49 -10.96 -21.17 53.00
N ASN A 50 -11.78 -22.15 53.37
CA ASN A 50 -11.36 -23.39 54.04
C ASN A 50 -10.49 -23.19 55.30
N GLY A 51 -10.75 -22.14 56.07
CA GLY A 51 -10.03 -21.84 57.32
C GLY A 51 -8.69 -21.10 57.14
N MET A 52 -8.34 -20.71 55.91
CA MET A 52 -7.22 -19.81 55.63
C MET A 52 -7.74 -18.41 55.33
N THR A 53 -7.11 -17.41 55.94
CA THR A 53 -7.40 -15.98 55.69
C THR A 53 -6.53 -15.47 54.54
N VAL A 54 -7.15 -14.83 53.56
CA VAL A 54 -6.49 -14.14 52.45
C VAL A 54 -6.89 -12.67 52.52
N THR A 55 -5.91 -11.79 52.71
CA THR A 55 -6.12 -10.34 52.72
C THR A 55 -5.87 -9.77 51.33
N ARG A 56 -6.75 -8.86 50.88
CA ARG A 56 -6.58 -8.11 49.64
C ARG A 56 -7.05 -6.68 49.80
N THR A 57 -6.26 -5.76 49.27
CA THR A 57 -6.51 -4.32 49.34
C THR A 57 -7.38 -3.84 48.16
N THR A 58 -8.34 -2.95 48.41
CA THR A 58 -9.19 -2.36 47.35
C THR A 58 -8.36 -1.54 46.35
N ASN A 59 -8.69 -1.65 45.07
CA ASN A 59 -8.10 -0.83 44.00
C ASN A 59 -8.71 0.58 43.94
N ASN A 60 -8.25 1.40 43.00
CA ASN A 60 -8.75 2.76 42.74
C ASN A 60 -10.25 2.84 42.38
N LEU A 61 -10.87 1.73 41.99
CA LEU A 61 -12.33 1.63 41.77
C LEU A 61 -13.08 1.13 43.01
N GLY A 62 -12.41 0.97 44.15
CA GLY A 62 -12.97 0.47 45.39
C GLY A 62 -13.24 -1.05 45.39
N GLY A 63 -12.85 -1.77 44.34
CA GLY A 63 -13.09 -3.20 44.19
C GLY A 63 -11.92 -4.07 44.64
N VAL A 64 -12.21 -5.33 44.98
CA VAL A 64 -11.20 -6.36 45.24
C VAL A 64 -11.42 -7.55 44.33
N LEU A 65 -10.36 -7.99 43.65
CA LEU A 65 -10.38 -9.18 42.80
C LEU A 65 -9.62 -10.33 43.48
N VAL A 66 -10.28 -11.48 43.66
CA VAL A 66 -9.65 -12.70 44.19
C VAL A 66 -9.73 -13.80 43.15
N ASN A 67 -8.60 -14.13 42.53
CA ASN A 67 -8.48 -15.33 41.70
C ASN A 67 -8.14 -16.53 42.60
N VAL A 68 -9.11 -17.42 42.79
CA VAL A 68 -8.96 -18.62 43.64
C VAL A 68 -8.28 -19.77 42.88
N GLY A 69 -8.11 -19.65 41.55
CA GLY A 69 -7.56 -20.70 40.68
C GLY A 69 -6.06 -20.94 40.79
N ASP A 70 -5.27 -19.95 41.23
CA ASP A 70 -3.80 -20.04 41.24
C ASP A 70 -3.22 -20.72 42.49
N TYR A 71 -4.05 -21.02 43.49
CA TYR A 71 -3.60 -21.69 44.71
C TYR A 71 -3.94 -23.18 44.60
N GLY A 72 -2.93 -23.98 44.25
CA GLY A 72 -3.06 -25.42 43.93
C GLY A 72 -3.68 -26.33 45.00
N ASP A 73 -3.95 -25.81 46.21
CA ASP A 73 -4.54 -26.55 47.34
C ASP A 73 -6.07 -26.35 47.49
N PHE A 74 -6.73 -25.55 46.63
CA PHE A 74 -8.18 -25.24 46.73
C PHE A 74 -9.06 -26.06 45.75
N LYS A 75 -8.78 -27.35 45.54
CA LYS A 75 -9.55 -28.17 44.59
C LYS A 75 -10.94 -28.64 45.06
N ASP A 76 -11.31 -28.38 46.31
CA ASP A 76 -12.64 -28.67 46.87
C ASP A 76 -13.16 -27.44 47.65
N VAL A 77 -13.79 -26.48 46.95
CA VAL A 77 -14.33 -25.25 47.58
C VAL A 77 -15.85 -25.33 47.72
N GLY A 78 -16.31 -25.62 48.93
CA GLY A 78 -17.67 -25.34 49.38
C GLY A 78 -17.68 -24.09 50.24
N GLY A 79 -17.87 -22.92 49.62
CA GLY A 79 -18.17 -21.62 50.26
C GLY A 79 -16.97 -20.89 50.89
N CYS A 80 -16.61 -19.73 50.32
CA CYS A 80 -15.84 -18.70 51.05
C CYS A 80 -16.81 -17.74 51.74
N THR A 81 -16.44 -17.22 52.91
CA THR A 81 -17.24 -16.22 53.65
C THR A 81 -16.37 -14.98 53.93
N ILE A 82 -16.93 -13.79 53.75
CA ILE A 82 -16.28 -12.52 54.11
C ILE A 82 -16.39 -12.38 55.63
N LEU A 83 -15.25 -12.19 56.32
CA LEU A 83 -15.27 -12.15 57.79
C LEU A 83 -15.26 -10.73 58.34
N GLU A 84 -14.48 -9.83 57.74
CA GLU A 84 -14.24 -8.49 58.30
C GLU A 84 -13.79 -7.53 57.20
N VAL A 85 -14.31 -6.30 57.23
CA VAL A 85 -13.81 -5.16 56.44
C VAL A 85 -13.34 -4.13 57.46
N ASP A 86 -12.02 -4.01 57.64
CA ASP A 86 -11.45 -3.02 58.55
C ASP A 86 -11.31 -1.68 57.81
N CYS A 87 -12.31 -0.81 57.95
CA CYS A 87 -12.28 0.52 57.36
C CYS A 87 -11.53 1.57 58.21
N GLY A 88 -10.69 1.14 59.16
CA GLY A 88 -9.81 2.02 59.95
C GLY A 88 -10.52 2.94 60.95
N HIS A 89 -11.83 2.80 61.12
CA HIS A 89 -12.65 3.57 62.05
C HIS A 89 -13.28 2.67 63.12
N ALA A 90 -13.02 2.96 64.40
CA ALA A 90 -13.47 2.17 65.56
C ALA A 90 -15.01 2.00 65.71
N SER A 91 -15.81 2.65 64.86
CA SER A 91 -17.27 2.59 64.87
C SER A 91 -17.89 1.57 63.90
N CYS A 92 -17.09 0.88 63.07
CA CYS A 92 -17.59 -0.03 62.03
C CYS A 92 -17.31 -1.52 62.32
N GLN A 93 -17.17 -1.92 63.58
CA GLN A 93 -17.03 -3.33 63.96
C GLN A 93 -18.40 -3.98 64.18
N GLU A 94 -19.08 -4.38 63.10
CA GLU A 94 -20.15 -5.39 63.17
C GLU A 94 -19.88 -6.53 62.18
N THR A 95 -19.72 -7.73 62.71
CA THR A 95 -19.62 -8.98 61.94
C THR A 95 -20.96 -9.29 61.25
N PHE A 96 -20.96 -9.34 59.92
CA PHE A 96 -22.11 -9.77 59.13
C PHE A 96 -22.16 -11.29 59.00
N ASN A 97 -23.31 -11.90 59.31
CA ASN A 97 -23.59 -13.32 59.06
C ASN A 97 -24.73 -13.44 58.05
N VAL A 98 -24.43 -13.97 56.86
CA VAL A 98 -25.34 -13.96 55.69
C VAL A 98 -26.52 -14.94 55.82
N ASN A 99 -26.65 -15.68 56.92
CA ASN A 99 -27.69 -16.70 57.08
C ASN A 99 -28.98 -16.27 57.79
N ASP A 100 -29.13 -15.01 58.23
CA ASP A 100 -30.38 -14.50 58.82
C ASP A 100 -30.86 -13.25 58.07
N LEU A 101 -31.79 -13.46 57.13
CA LEU A 101 -32.52 -12.42 56.41
C LEU A 101 -33.75 -12.02 57.23
N ASP A 102 -33.61 -11.04 58.12
CA ASP A 102 -34.73 -10.29 58.71
C ASP A 102 -34.26 -8.85 58.98
N CYS A 103 -34.48 -7.95 58.02
CA CYS A 103 -34.23 -6.51 58.17
C CYS A 103 -35.41 -5.84 58.91
N PRO A 104 -35.20 -5.17 60.06
CA PRO A 104 -36.02 -4.05 60.44
C PRO A 104 -35.44 -2.75 59.86
N MET A 105 -36.31 -2.00 59.20
CA MET A 105 -36.09 -0.62 58.73
C MET A 105 -35.64 0.33 59.86
N GLU A 106 -34.97 1.40 59.41
CA GLU A 106 -34.73 2.71 60.05
C GLU A 106 -33.36 2.92 60.73
N CYS A 107 -32.37 3.28 59.92
CA CYS A 107 -31.36 4.27 60.29
C CYS A 107 -31.59 5.55 59.47
N ILE A 108 -32.37 6.48 60.02
CA ILE A 108 -32.48 7.85 59.52
C ILE A 108 -31.38 8.67 60.22
N ASN A 109 -30.29 8.96 59.50
CA ASN A 109 -29.40 10.07 59.85
C ASN A 109 -29.68 11.22 58.89
N THR A 110 -30.41 12.22 59.39
CA THR A 110 -30.59 13.51 58.75
C THR A 110 -29.29 14.28 58.85
N TYR A 111 -28.59 14.50 57.73
CA TYR A 111 -27.53 15.49 57.65
C TYR A 111 -28.15 16.84 57.27
N GLU A 112 -27.88 17.87 58.09
CA GLU A 112 -28.14 19.25 57.70
C GLU A 112 -27.20 19.59 56.53
N LEU A 113 -27.78 19.98 55.39
CA LEU A 113 -27.04 20.55 54.26
C LEU A 113 -26.32 21.82 54.74
N SER A 114 -25.02 21.69 55.02
CA SER A 114 -24.10 22.81 54.95
C SER A 114 -24.09 23.35 53.52
N GLU A 115 -23.84 24.64 53.40
CA GLU A 115 -23.77 25.39 52.14
C GLU A 115 -23.02 24.58 51.06
N ALA A 116 -23.61 24.55 49.86
CA ALA A 116 -23.03 23.84 48.72
C ALA A 116 -21.55 24.24 48.60
N PRO A 117 -20.64 23.27 48.44
CA PRO A 117 -19.24 23.59 48.20
C PRO A 117 -19.15 24.57 47.02
N PRO A 118 -18.23 25.55 47.07
CA PRO A 118 -18.03 26.46 45.95
C PRO A 118 -17.86 25.63 44.68
N GLU A 119 -18.52 26.06 43.58
CA GLU A 119 -18.32 25.44 42.27
C GLU A 119 -16.81 25.33 42.01
N PRO A 120 -16.32 24.16 41.55
CA PRO A 120 -14.90 23.99 41.27
C PRO A 120 -14.47 25.06 40.27
N GLU A 121 -13.32 25.70 40.53
CA GLU A 121 -12.71 26.59 39.55
C GLU A 121 -12.30 25.76 38.32
N PRO A 122 -12.50 26.29 37.10
CA PRO A 122 -12.10 25.60 35.86
C PRO A 122 -10.59 25.31 35.88
N GLU A 123 -10.17 24.13 35.41
CA GLU A 123 -8.74 23.76 35.34
C GLU A 123 -8.03 24.49 34.19
N CYS A 124 -8.75 24.79 33.12
CA CYS A 124 -8.27 25.49 31.95
C CYS A 124 -9.39 26.34 31.32
N ILE A 125 -9.00 27.34 30.54
CA ILE A 125 -9.88 28.13 29.67
C ILE A 125 -9.51 27.92 28.20
N VAL A 126 -8.24 27.59 27.94
CA VAL A 126 -7.63 27.37 26.64
C VAL A 126 -6.60 26.25 26.73
N ASP A 127 -6.25 25.62 25.62
CA ASP A 127 -5.30 24.49 25.59
C ASP A 127 -3.92 24.84 26.15
N SER A 128 -3.52 26.12 26.04
CA SER A 128 -2.25 26.60 26.58
C SER A 128 -2.20 26.65 28.12
N ASP A 129 -3.35 26.55 28.80
CA ASP A 129 -3.42 26.40 30.26
C ASP A 129 -3.08 24.96 30.69
N CYS A 130 -3.14 24.00 29.77
CA CYS A 130 -2.89 22.59 30.02
C CYS A 130 -1.41 22.21 29.84
N SER A 131 -0.98 21.15 30.53
CA SER A 131 0.37 20.60 30.34
C SER A 131 0.48 19.94 28.97
N THR A 132 1.70 19.82 28.43
CA THR A 132 1.95 19.10 27.16
C THR A 132 1.29 17.72 27.17
N GLY A 133 0.52 17.41 26.11
CA GLY A 133 -0.25 16.17 26.00
C GLY A 133 -1.69 16.26 26.53
N TYR A 134 -2.19 17.45 26.87
CA TYR A 134 -3.56 17.68 27.32
C TYR A 134 -4.20 18.83 26.53
N GLU A 135 -5.49 18.70 26.21
CA GLU A 135 -6.32 19.74 25.58
C GLU A 135 -7.40 20.22 26.56
N CYS A 136 -7.83 21.47 26.40
CA CYS A 136 -8.85 22.07 27.26
C CYS A 136 -10.25 21.78 26.73
N VAL A 137 -10.87 20.73 27.28
CA VAL A 137 -12.22 20.31 26.88
C VAL A 137 -13.18 20.53 28.05
N ASN A 138 -14.15 21.43 27.85
CA ASN A 138 -15.12 21.82 28.87
C ASN A 138 -14.46 22.25 30.20
N GLU A 139 -13.48 23.14 30.12
CA GLU A 139 -12.77 23.70 31.27
C GLU A 139 -11.95 22.69 32.10
N ASN A 140 -11.68 21.51 31.54
CA ASN A 140 -10.81 20.49 32.14
C ASN A 140 -9.70 20.13 31.17
N CYS A 141 -8.49 19.93 31.69
CA CYS A 141 -7.39 19.42 30.89
C CYS A 141 -7.59 17.91 30.70
N ILE A 142 -8.04 17.52 29.51
CA ILE A 142 -8.22 16.12 29.15
C ILE A 142 -6.95 15.67 28.42
N GLU A 143 -6.41 14.52 28.82
CA GLU A 143 -5.28 13.90 28.13
C GLU A 143 -5.68 13.69 26.67
N ILE A 144 -4.88 14.22 25.75
CA ILE A 144 -5.05 13.96 24.33
C ILE A 144 -4.76 12.48 24.17
N VAL A 145 -5.81 11.67 24.09
CA VAL A 145 -5.68 10.26 23.70
C VAL A 145 -5.38 10.29 22.21
N THR A 146 -4.10 10.43 21.88
CA THR A 146 -3.63 10.22 20.51
C THR A 146 -4.03 8.80 20.15
N GLU A 147 -4.94 8.65 19.18
CA GLU A 147 -5.15 7.35 18.55
C GLU A 147 -3.76 6.84 18.12
N PRO A 148 -3.44 5.56 18.38
CA PRO A 148 -2.15 5.04 17.95
C PRO A 148 -2.03 5.32 16.46
N GLU A 149 -0.95 6.00 16.08
CA GLU A 149 -0.70 6.27 14.66
C GLU A 149 -0.79 4.95 13.90
N PRO A 150 -1.53 4.91 12.77
CA PRO A 150 -1.63 3.70 11.98
C PRO A 150 -0.23 3.24 11.59
N THR A 151 0.05 1.95 11.73
CA THR A 151 1.35 1.44 11.32
C THR A 151 1.46 1.54 9.79
N VAL A 152 2.69 1.51 9.24
CA VAL A 152 2.87 1.57 7.78
C VAL A 152 2.11 0.42 7.08
N GLU A 153 1.98 -0.73 7.72
CA GLU A 153 1.17 -1.85 7.22
C GLU A 153 -0.33 -1.51 7.15
N ASP A 154 -0.84 -0.71 8.09
CA ASP A 154 -2.22 -0.22 8.09
C ASP A 154 -2.47 0.83 6.99
N LYS A 155 -1.41 1.55 6.56
CA LYS A 155 -1.44 2.56 5.48
C LYS A 155 -1.37 1.97 4.07
N VAL A 156 -1.31 0.64 3.91
CA VAL A 156 -1.37 0.02 2.57
C VAL A 156 -2.80 0.05 2.04
N THR A 157 -3.03 0.80 0.97
CA THR A 157 -4.33 0.90 0.30
C THR A 157 -4.27 0.33 -1.12
N SER A 158 -5.43 0.16 -1.75
CA SER A 158 -5.54 -0.33 -3.13
C SER A 158 -6.56 0.51 -3.88
N ASN A 159 -6.32 0.68 -5.18
CA ASN A 159 -7.33 1.26 -6.05
C ASN A 159 -8.56 0.33 -6.18
N ILE A 160 -9.63 0.83 -6.81
CA ILE A 160 -10.95 0.18 -6.82
C ILE A 160 -10.92 -1.25 -7.40
N ASP A 161 -10.02 -1.53 -8.34
CA ASP A 161 -9.89 -2.83 -8.99
C ASP A 161 -8.68 -3.63 -8.50
N ASN A 162 -8.00 -3.17 -7.44
CA ASN A 162 -6.79 -3.78 -6.88
C ASN A 162 -5.70 -4.01 -7.95
N THR A 163 -5.60 -3.16 -8.97
CA THR A 163 -4.52 -3.22 -9.96
C THR A 163 -3.28 -2.44 -9.54
N ILE A 164 -3.45 -1.55 -8.56
CA ILE A 164 -2.40 -0.73 -7.96
C ILE A 164 -2.62 -0.75 -6.44
N ALA A 165 -1.59 -1.15 -5.70
CA ALA A 165 -1.45 -0.91 -4.28
C ALA A 165 -0.68 0.41 -4.06
N SER A 166 -1.06 1.16 -3.03
CA SER A 166 -0.37 2.37 -2.59
C SER A 166 0.09 2.21 -1.15
N VAL A 167 1.31 2.64 -0.86
CA VAL A 167 1.91 2.61 0.47
C VAL A 167 2.31 4.04 0.83
N GLU A 168 1.76 4.56 1.92
CA GLU A 168 2.04 5.90 2.43
C GLU A 168 2.96 5.82 3.65
N SER A 169 3.93 6.74 3.75
CA SER A 169 4.89 6.81 4.86
C SER A 169 5.34 8.25 5.05
N ASN A 170 5.59 8.69 6.29
CA ASN A 170 6.17 10.01 6.53
C ASN A 170 7.65 10.06 6.11
N PHE A 171 8.22 11.26 5.95
CA PHE A 171 9.66 11.38 5.72
C PHE A 171 10.47 10.81 6.89
N GLY A 172 11.59 10.15 6.59
CA GLY A 172 12.46 9.49 7.58
C GLY A 172 11.92 8.15 8.10
N GLU A 173 10.69 7.76 7.74
CA GLU A 173 10.15 6.45 8.06
C GLU A 173 10.56 5.41 7.00
N CYS A 174 10.69 4.16 7.47
CA CYS A 174 10.90 3.01 6.62
C CYS A 174 9.61 2.22 6.44
N ILE A 175 9.35 1.86 5.20
CA ILE A 175 8.33 0.94 4.74
C ILE A 175 8.90 -0.48 4.84
N ASP A 176 8.15 -1.39 5.46
CA ASP A 176 8.38 -2.85 5.43
C ASP A 176 7.00 -3.52 5.32
N VAL A 177 6.56 -3.75 4.08
CA VAL A 177 5.20 -4.24 3.81
C VAL A 177 5.21 -5.50 2.98
N VAL A 178 4.24 -6.37 3.24
CA VAL A 178 3.96 -7.57 2.45
C VAL A 178 2.64 -7.35 1.72
N ILE A 179 2.69 -7.36 0.39
CA ILE A 179 1.55 -7.12 -0.48
C ILE A 179 1.10 -8.48 -1.02
N THR A 180 -0.19 -8.80 -0.83
CA THR A 180 -0.82 -10.02 -1.34
C THR A 180 -1.92 -9.69 -2.36
N ASP A 181 -2.57 -10.70 -2.91
CA ASP A 181 -3.74 -10.61 -3.82
C ASP A 181 -4.83 -9.64 -3.32
N THR A 182 -5.02 -9.55 -2.00
CA THR A 182 -6.00 -8.68 -1.35
C THR A 182 -5.74 -7.20 -1.62
N LYS A 183 -4.48 -6.83 -1.85
CA LYS A 183 -4.04 -5.47 -2.16
C LYS A 183 -3.66 -5.31 -3.64
N LEU A 184 -3.17 -6.36 -4.28
CA LEU A 184 -2.76 -6.37 -5.67
C LEU A 184 -3.27 -7.63 -6.36
N SER A 185 -4.42 -7.53 -7.03
CA SER A 185 -5.16 -8.63 -7.68
C SER A 185 -4.40 -9.38 -8.77
N LYS A 186 -3.22 -8.88 -9.17
CA LYS A 186 -2.33 -9.58 -10.10
C LYS A 186 -1.58 -10.72 -9.41
N LEU A 187 -1.34 -10.62 -8.11
CA LEU A 187 -0.73 -11.69 -7.34
C LEU A 187 -1.69 -12.87 -7.26
N PHE A 188 -1.20 -14.05 -7.62
CA PHE A 188 -1.96 -15.29 -7.57
C PHE A 188 -2.24 -15.68 -6.12
N ASP A 189 -3.46 -16.14 -5.84
CA ASP A 189 -3.87 -16.79 -4.59
C ASP A 189 -4.85 -17.91 -4.97
N GLY A 190 -4.45 -19.16 -4.75
CA GLY A 190 -5.25 -20.31 -5.15
C GLY A 190 -4.56 -21.66 -5.03
N ILE A 191 -5.12 -22.62 -5.76
CA ILE A 191 -4.74 -24.02 -5.68
C ILE A 191 -4.01 -24.43 -6.95
N ILE A 192 -2.89 -25.14 -6.80
CA ILE A 192 -2.23 -25.87 -7.88
C ILE A 192 -2.44 -27.37 -7.74
N ASP A 193 -2.49 -28.06 -8.88
CA ASP A 193 -2.63 -29.52 -8.96
C ASP A 193 -1.25 -30.15 -9.16
N PHE A 194 -0.79 -30.98 -8.21
CA PHE A 194 0.45 -31.74 -8.34
C PHE A 194 0.23 -33.20 -7.93
N ASN A 195 0.62 -34.16 -8.77
CA ASN A 195 0.46 -35.60 -8.48
C ASN A 195 -0.96 -36.01 -8.02
N THR A 196 -1.99 -35.42 -8.64
CA THR A 196 -3.42 -35.62 -8.32
C THR A 196 -3.89 -35.11 -6.95
N GLU A 197 -3.03 -34.38 -6.25
CA GLU A 197 -3.35 -33.66 -5.02
C GLU A 197 -3.39 -32.15 -5.28
N ASP A 198 -4.24 -31.46 -4.51
CA ASP A 198 -4.48 -30.03 -4.58
C ASP A 198 -3.64 -29.37 -3.47
N TYR A 199 -2.83 -28.37 -3.80
CA TYR A 199 -1.98 -27.63 -2.85
C TYR A 199 -2.33 -26.15 -2.84
N ASP A 200 -2.51 -25.58 -1.66
CA ASP A 200 -2.73 -24.13 -1.48
C ASP A 200 -1.42 -23.35 -1.65
N THR A 201 -1.49 -22.26 -2.41
CA THR A 201 -0.34 -21.48 -2.86
C THR A 201 -0.75 -20.03 -3.10
N HIS A 202 0.15 -19.09 -2.81
CA HIS A 202 -0.07 -17.68 -3.11
C HIS A 202 1.22 -16.98 -3.53
N GLU A 203 1.08 -15.78 -4.09
CA GLU A 203 2.16 -14.88 -4.39
C GLU A 203 2.14 -13.69 -3.44
N GLU A 204 3.33 -13.26 -3.02
CA GLU A 204 3.52 -12.06 -2.23
C GLU A 204 4.64 -11.19 -2.81
N LEU A 205 4.51 -9.87 -2.63
CA LEU A 205 5.54 -8.90 -2.95
C LEU A 205 5.91 -8.15 -1.68
N ILE A 206 7.16 -8.31 -1.25
CA ILE A 206 7.73 -7.68 -0.08
C ILE A 206 8.46 -6.42 -0.54
N VAL A 207 8.15 -5.28 0.07
CA VAL A 207 8.80 -4.01 -0.22
C VAL A 207 9.32 -3.38 1.07
N LYS A 208 10.64 -3.19 1.09
CA LYS A 208 11.41 -2.54 2.14
C LYS A 208 12.11 -1.34 1.54
N ALA A 209 11.72 -0.16 1.99
CA ALA A 209 12.25 1.09 1.49
C ALA A 209 12.27 2.13 2.60
N CYS A 210 13.23 3.05 2.60
CA CYS A 210 13.26 4.17 3.56
C CYS A 210 13.23 5.49 2.81
N SER A 211 12.46 6.45 3.31
CA SER A 211 12.56 7.82 2.80
C SER A 211 13.68 8.55 3.54
N GLU A 212 14.57 9.19 2.78
CA GLU A 212 15.62 10.03 3.33
C GLU A 212 15.56 11.44 2.74
N THR A 213 16.06 12.40 3.51
CA THR A 213 16.12 13.81 3.14
C THR A 213 17.53 14.33 3.30
N SER A 214 17.77 15.62 3.04
CA SER A 214 19.12 16.19 3.18
C SER A 214 19.67 16.26 4.60
N ILE A 215 18.84 15.94 5.59
CA ILE A 215 19.31 15.75 6.96
C ILE A 215 20.08 14.44 7.13
N ASP A 216 19.81 13.46 6.26
CA ASP A 216 20.48 12.15 6.23
C ASP A 216 21.69 12.20 5.28
N ASP A 217 21.52 12.77 4.09
CA ASP A 217 22.60 13.04 3.13
C ASP A 217 22.43 14.40 2.45
N VAL A 218 23.36 15.32 2.71
CA VAL A 218 23.33 16.69 2.18
C VAL A 218 23.23 16.76 0.65
N ASP A 219 23.72 15.74 -0.06
CA ASP A 219 23.66 15.68 -1.52
C ASP A 219 22.21 15.59 -2.06
N TYR A 220 21.23 15.21 -1.23
CA TYR A 220 19.80 15.18 -1.57
C TYR A 220 19.17 16.58 -1.71
N GLY A 221 19.80 17.62 -1.16
CA GLY A 221 19.32 19.00 -1.30
C GLY A 221 17.94 19.23 -0.67
N LEU A 222 16.93 19.60 -1.46
CA LEU A 222 15.56 19.81 -0.94
C LEU A 222 14.55 18.78 -1.46
N ASP A 223 15.04 17.76 -2.16
CA ASP A 223 14.21 16.70 -2.70
C ASP A 223 14.36 15.46 -1.79
N PRO A 224 13.27 14.84 -1.34
CA PRO A 224 13.36 13.55 -0.65
C PRO A 224 13.63 12.43 -1.65
N PHE A 225 14.28 11.38 -1.18
CA PHE A 225 14.59 10.19 -1.97
C PHE A 225 14.10 8.93 -1.27
N VAL A 226 13.78 7.90 -2.05
CA VAL A 226 13.44 6.58 -1.52
C VAL A 226 14.60 5.63 -1.76
N LEU A 227 15.17 5.13 -0.67
CA LEU A 227 16.25 4.17 -0.65
C LEU A 227 15.72 2.76 -0.58
N ILE A 228 16.33 1.87 -1.36
CA ILE A 228 15.97 0.45 -1.40
C ILE A 228 17.28 -0.34 -1.26
N GLU A 229 17.41 -1.07 -0.17
CA GLU A 229 18.59 -1.92 0.05
C GLU A 229 18.58 -3.14 -0.89
N GLU A 230 19.72 -3.82 -1.02
CA GLU A 230 19.81 -5.14 -1.68
C GLU A 230 18.80 -6.10 -1.04
N GLY A 231 17.96 -6.73 -1.87
CA GLY A 231 16.84 -7.57 -1.42
C GLY A 231 15.68 -6.81 -0.76
N GLY A 232 15.65 -5.48 -0.86
CA GLY A 232 14.55 -4.65 -0.37
C GLY A 232 13.24 -4.86 -1.13
N ILE A 233 13.28 -5.27 -2.39
CA ILE A 233 12.12 -5.74 -3.14
C ILE A 233 12.28 -7.25 -3.38
N GLU A 234 11.34 -8.04 -2.91
CA GLU A 234 11.33 -9.50 -3.09
C GLU A 234 9.94 -9.98 -3.51
N TYR A 235 9.85 -10.63 -4.66
CA TYR A 235 8.66 -11.37 -5.07
C TYR A 235 8.82 -12.84 -4.70
N ARG A 236 7.76 -13.44 -4.15
CA ARG A 236 7.74 -14.87 -3.79
C ARG A 236 6.47 -15.55 -4.28
N TYR A 237 6.65 -16.75 -4.80
CA TYR A 237 5.64 -17.78 -5.00
C TYR A 237 5.74 -18.75 -3.81
N VAL A 238 4.74 -18.73 -2.94
CA VAL A 238 4.72 -19.40 -1.63
C VAL A 238 3.83 -20.64 -1.68
N PHE A 239 4.33 -21.75 -1.12
CA PHE A 239 3.59 -22.99 -0.93
C PHE A 239 3.07 -23.06 0.51
N ASP A 240 1.78 -22.79 0.71
CA ASP A 240 1.14 -22.83 2.02
C ASP A 240 1.01 -24.26 2.55
N ASP A 241 0.76 -25.20 1.64
CA ASP A 241 0.79 -26.62 1.91
C ASP A 241 2.18 -27.22 1.68
N LEU A 242 2.53 -28.25 2.49
CA LEU A 242 3.81 -28.95 2.36
C LEU A 242 3.84 -29.81 1.09
N LEU A 243 4.49 -29.31 0.05
CA LEU A 243 4.72 -30.02 -1.21
C LEU A 243 5.75 -31.16 -1.03
N PRO A 244 5.50 -32.38 -1.52
CA PRO A 244 6.45 -33.50 -1.43
C PRO A 244 7.61 -33.30 -2.42
N LEU A 245 8.57 -32.44 -2.08
CA LEU A 245 9.67 -32.02 -2.96
C LEU A 245 10.46 -33.17 -3.61
N ASN A 246 10.48 -34.36 -2.98
CA ASN A 246 11.15 -35.54 -3.50
C ASN A 246 10.36 -36.32 -4.55
N GLU A 247 9.13 -35.92 -4.85
CA GLU A 247 8.28 -36.48 -5.91
C GLU A 247 8.31 -35.62 -7.17
N ILE A 248 8.86 -34.40 -7.10
CA ILE A 248 9.08 -33.54 -8.27
C ILE A 248 10.28 -34.11 -9.04
N GLU A 249 9.98 -34.77 -10.15
CA GLU A 249 10.94 -35.45 -11.03
C GLU A 249 10.67 -35.08 -12.50
N ALA A 250 11.55 -35.49 -13.42
CA ALA A 250 11.48 -35.13 -14.83
C ALA A 250 10.22 -35.61 -15.58
N ASP A 251 9.56 -36.65 -15.07
CA ASP A 251 8.31 -37.25 -15.56
C ASP A 251 7.07 -36.85 -14.74
N GLU A 252 7.26 -36.18 -13.61
CA GLU A 252 6.23 -35.63 -12.71
C GLU A 252 6.62 -34.18 -12.37
N GLU A 253 6.56 -33.32 -13.38
CA GLU A 253 6.96 -31.91 -13.27
C GLU A 253 5.89 -31.05 -12.57
N LEU A 254 6.36 -30.01 -11.88
CA LEU A 254 5.51 -29.00 -11.26
C LEU A 254 5.39 -27.80 -12.20
N GLU A 255 4.22 -27.62 -12.81
CA GLU A 255 3.89 -26.46 -13.64
C GLU A 255 3.37 -25.31 -12.75
N ILE A 256 4.03 -24.15 -12.81
CA ILE A 256 3.54 -22.90 -12.18
C ILE A 256 3.63 -21.72 -13.16
N GLU A 257 2.82 -20.70 -12.91
CA GLU A 257 2.98 -19.37 -13.53
C GLU A 257 3.82 -18.50 -12.58
N PHE A 258 5.00 -18.09 -13.02
CA PHE A 258 5.98 -17.33 -12.25
C PHE A 258 6.31 -16.04 -13.02
N LEU A 259 5.99 -14.88 -12.47
CA LEU A 259 6.21 -13.57 -13.12
C LEU A 259 5.62 -13.47 -14.55
N ASN A 260 4.38 -13.94 -14.75
CA ASN A 260 3.70 -14.08 -16.05
C ASN A 260 4.29 -15.14 -17.02
N ASP A 261 5.33 -15.89 -16.63
CA ASP A 261 5.90 -16.95 -17.45
C ASP A 261 5.54 -18.32 -16.89
N SER A 262 5.22 -19.27 -17.75
CA SER A 262 5.00 -20.65 -17.33
C SER A 262 6.35 -21.35 -17.20
N ILE A 263 6.64 -21.87 -16.01
CA ILE A 263 7.84 -22.65 -15.74
C ILE A 263 7.46 -24.07 -15.30
N GLU A 264 8.24 -25.04 -15.76
CA GLU A 264 8.13 -26.44 -15.35
C GLU A 264 9.33 -26.78 -14.47
N ILE A 265 9.06 -27.07 -13.20
CA ILE A 265 10.09 -27.44 -12.23
C ILE A 265 10.16 -28.97 -12.18
N ILE A 266 11.32 -29.51 -12.55
CA ILE A 266 11.59 -30.96 -12.58
C ILE A 266 12.39 -31.46 -11.39
N SER A 267 12.88 -30.54 -10.56
CA SER A 267 13.46 -30.85 -9.25
C SER A 267 13.42 -29.61 -8.37
N LEU A 268 13.03 -29.75 -7.10
CA LEU A 268 12.99 -28.65 -6.14
C LEU A 268 13.56 -29.08 -4.79
N SER A 269 14.30 -28.19 -4.16
CA SER A 269 14.82 -28.32 -2.79
C SER A 269 14.82 -26.96 -2.11
N SER A 270 15.20 -26.89 -0.84
CA SER A 270 15.14 -25.66 -0.03
C SER A 270 16.06 -24.52 -0.46
N SER A 271 16.94 -24.72 -1.45
CA SER A 271 17.90 -23.70 -1.90
C SER A 271 18.32 -23.89 -3.36
N LYS A 272 17.58 -24.72 -4.11
CA LYS A 272 17.94 -25.12 -5.47
C LYS A 272 16.74 -25.69 -6.19
N MET A 273 16.55 -25.28 -7.43
CA MET A 273 15.58 -25.86 -8.36
C MET A 273 16.23 -26.24 -9.68
N THR A 274 15.55 -27.08 -10.45
CA THR A 274 15.89 -27.34 -11.85
C THR A 274 14.63 -27.12 -12.66
N ILE A 275 14.70 -26.18 -13.60
CA ILE A 275 13.59 -25.83 -14.47
C ILE A 275 13.81 -26.40 -15.86
N ARG A 276 12.72 -26.64 -16.56
CA ARG A 276 12.69 -26.99 -17.98
C ARG A 276 12.05 -25.83 -18.75
N HIS A 277 12.78 -25.22 -19.67
CA HIS A 277 12.29 -24.11 -20.49
C HIS A 277 12.58 -24.31 -21.99
N GLY A 278 11.95 -23.49 -22.84
CA GLY A 278 12.15 -23.51 -24.29
C GLY A 278 10.87 -23.37 -25.10
N GLU A 279 11.02 -23.14 -26.39
CA GLU A 279 9.88 -23.02 -27.31
C GLU A 279 9.31 -24.41 -27.59
N VAL A 280 8.02 -24.59 -27.28
CA VAL A 280 7.30 -25.85 -27.49
C VAL A 280 6.76 -25.88 -28.90
N PHE A 281 7.01 -26.97 -29.62
CA PHE A 281 6.47 -27.22 -30.94
C PHE A 281 5.68 -28.52 -30.96
N ASP A 282 4.40 -28.41 -31.29
CA ASP A 282 3.52 -29.57 -31.44
C ASP A 282 3.26 -29.94 -32.92
N TYR A 283 2.33 -30.87 -33.14
CA TYR A 283 1.96 -31.30 -34.48
C TYR A 283 1.24 -30.24 -35.32
N LEU A 284 0.66 -29.20 -34.72
CA LEU A 284 0.06 -28.07 -35.40
C LEU A 284 1.14 -27.07 -35.86
N GLU A 285 2.27 -27.06 -35.17
CA GLU A 285 3.40 -26.15 -35.40
C GLU A 285 4.53 -26.76 -36.23
N GLY A 286 4.34 -27.98 -36.74
CA GLY A 286 5.25 -28.61 -37.69
C GLY A 286 6.11 -29.72 -37.11
N CYS A 287 5.85 -30.18 -35.87
CA CYS A 287 6.44 -31.40 -35.31
C CYS A 287 5.82 -32.65 -35.96
N VAL A 288 6.09 -32.81 -37.26
CA VAL A 288 5.55 -33.85 -38.13
C VAL A 288 6.69 -34.45 -38.95
N GLU A 289 6.73 -35.78 -39.06
CA GLU A 289 7.80 -36.48 -39.77
C GLU A 289 7.97 -35.96 -41.22
N GLY A 290 9.19 -35.52 -41.55
CA GLY A 290 9.58 -34.97 -42.84
C GLY A 290 9.34 -33.47 -43.01
N GLU A 291 8.76 -32.78 -42.03
CA GLU A 291 8.60 -31.33 -42.03
C GLU A 291 9.84 -30.62 -41.45
N SER A 292 9.81 -29.28 -41.42
CA SER A 292 10.85 -28.49 -40.80
C SER A 292 10.24 -27.31 -40.07
N ILE A 293 10.75 -27.07 -38.88
CA ILE A 293 10.40 -25.95 -37.99
C ILE A 293 11.47 -24.88 -38.20
N GLU A 294 11.07 -23.60 -38.21
CA GLU A 294 12.02 -22.50 -38.27
C GLU A 294 12.36 -22.07 -36.85
N TYR A 295 13.62 -22.26 -36.43
CA TYR A 295 14.13 -21.88 -35.12
C TYR A 295 15.36 -20.99 -35.28
N ASN A 296 15.31 -19.77 -34.75
CA ASN A 296 16.35 -18.73 -34.94
C ASN A 296 16.72 -18.49 -36.43
N GLY A 297 15.73 -18.57 -37.33
CA GLY A 297 15.90 -18.36 -38.77
C GLY A 297 16.61 -19.50 -39.51
N LEU A 298 16.88 -20.61 -38.83
CA LEU A 298 17.44 -21.83 -39.40
C LEU A 298 16.40 -22.97 -39.36
N PRO A 299 16.37 -23.85 -40.37
CA PRO A 299 15.44 -24.96 -40.37
C PRO A 299 15.92 -26.09 -39.45
N LEU A 300 15.11 -26.45 -38.46
CA LEU A 300 15.18 -27.73 -37.76
C LEU A 300 14.33 -28.74 -38.54
N THR A 301 14.97 -29.72 -39.18
CA THR A 301 14.26 -30.78 -39.92
C THR A 301 13.87 -31.91 -38.98
N ILE A 302 12.58 -32.25 -38.96
CA ILE A 302 12.04 -33.40 -38.25
C ILE A 302 12.17 -34.62 -39.15
N GLY A 303 13.08 -35.52 -38.79
CA GLY A 303 13.35 -36.78 -39.48
C GLY A 303 12.33 -37.86 -39.11
N THR A 304 12.82 -39.08 -38.92
CA THR A 304 11.98 -40.21 -38.53
C THR A 304 11.53 -40.06 -37.07
N ILE A 305 10.23 -40.22 -36.83
CA ILE A 305 9.67 -40.30 -35.48
C ILE A 305 9.35 -41.77 -35.20
N GLY A 306 10.06 -42.37 -34.24
CA GLY A 306 9.78 -43.70 -33.73
C GLY A 306 8.77 -43.70 -32.58
N ASP A 307 8.52 -44.88 -32.02
CA ASP A 307 7.61 -45.03 -30.88
C ASP A 307 8.14 -44.30 -29.62
N GLU A 308 9.47 -44.22 -29.48
CA GLU A 308 10.17 -43.72 -28.28
C GLU A 308 11.26 -42.69 -28.62
N PHE A 309 11.31 -42.18 -29.86
CA PHE A 309 12.37 -41.26 -30.26
C PHE A 309 11.97 -40.36 -31.43
N VAL A 310 12.64 -39.22 -31.55
CA VAL A 310 12.58 -38.32 -32.70
C VAL A 310 13.99 -38.12 -33.24
N TYR A 311 14.18 -38.32 -34.54
CA TYR A 311 15.43 -37.96 -35.21
C TYR A 311 15.33 -36.53 -35.73
N VAL A 312 16.22 -35.65 -35.30
CA VAL A 312 16.21 -34.23 -35.68
C VAL A 312 17.48 -33.84 -36.40
N THR A 313 17.45 -32.76 -37.18
CA THR A 313 18.62 -32.23 -37.88
C THR A 313 18.61 -30.71 -37.88
N TYR A 314 19.64 -30.10 -37.31
CA TYR A 314 19.82 -28.65 -37.22
C TYR A 314 21.22 -28.29 -37.72
N ASN A 315 21.31 -27.31 -38.61
CA ASN A 315 22.58 -26.84 -39.18
C ASN A 315 23.50 -27.94 -39.80
N GLY A 316 22.91 -29.08 -40.20
CA GLY A 316 23.64 -30.23 -40.76
C GLY A 316 24.13 -31.25 -39.74
N ASP A 317 24.00 -30.96 -38.44
CA ASP A 317 24.16 -31.92 -37.35
C ASP A 317 22.83 -32.64 -37.11
N SER A 318 22.89 -33.91 -36.74
CA SER A 318 21.71 -34.75 -36.54
C SER A 318 21.87 -35.64 -35.33
N GLU A 319 20.81 -35.78 -34.55
CA GLU A 319 20.78 -36.63 -33.35
C GLU A 319 19.46 -37.42 -33.29
N GLN A 320 19.51 -38.58 -32.64
CA GLN A 320 18.33 -39.36 -32.28
C GLN A 320 18.04 -39.15 -30.80
N ILE A 321 16.91 -38.52 -30.50
CA ILE A 321 16.57 -38.10 -29.14
C ILE A 321 15.42 -38.97 -28.66
N TYR A 322 15.59 -39.60 -27.50
CA TYR A 322 14.56 -40.45 -26.92
C TYR A 322 13.47 -39.61 -26.28
N ARG A 323 12.27 -40.19 -26.17
CA ARG A 323 11.17 -39.59 -25.41
C ARG A 323 11.60 -39.37 -23.96
N GLU A 324 11.19 -38.24 -23.38
CA GLU A 324 11.55 -37.82 -22.03
C GLU A 324 13.08 -37.65 -21.84
N ASP A 325 13.79 -37.35 -22.93
CA ASP A 325 15.24 -37.13 -22.93
C ASP A 325 15.59 -35.87 -23.72
N THR A 326 16.71 -35.26 -23.36
CA THR A 326 17.26 -34.05 -23.99
C THR A 326 18.48 -34.43 -24.84
N GLY A 327 18.49 -34.02 -26.10
CA GLY A 327 19.61 -34.25 -27.02
C GLY A 327 20.18 -32.95 -27.59
N GLU A 328 21.50 -32.88 -27.71
CA GLU A 328 22.22 -31.78 -28.34
C GLU A 328 22.24 -31.94 -29.88
N VAL A 329 21.86 -30.89 -30.61
CA VAL A 329 21.79 -30.89 -32.08
C VAL A 329 22.47 -29.63 -32.62
N GLY A 330 23.79 -29.65 -32.68
CA GLY A 330 24.57 -28.45 -33.03
C GLY A 330 24.77 -27.56 -31.81
N ASP A 331 24.18 -26.37 -31.83
CA ASP A 331 24.23 -25.34 -30.77
C ASP A 331 22.90 -25.19 -30.01
N ILE A 332 21.96 -26.12 -30.21
CA ILE A 332 20.68 -26.16 -29.49
C ILE A 332 20.51 -27.51 -28.78
N GLN A 333 19.68 -27.51 -27.75
CA GLN A 333 19.12 -28.70 -27.13
C GLN A 333 17.69 -28.91 -27.62
N VAL A 334 17.29 -30.17 -27.74
CA VAL A 334 15.93 -30.58 -28.10
C VAL A 334 15.46 -31.64 -27.11
N TYR A 335 14.32 -31.41 -26.46
CA TYR A 335 13.66 -32.36 -25.58
C TYR A 335 12.43 -32.93 -26.27
N VAL A 336 12.19 -34.23 -26.11
CA VAL A 336 11.05 -34.91 -26.75
C VAL A 336 9.99 -35.23 -25.72
N ASP A 337 9.00 -34.35 -25.56
CA ASP A 337 7.84 -34.58 -24.69
C ASP A 337 7.02 -35.80 -25.17
N GLU A 338 6.70 -35.83 -26.46
CA GLU A 338 5.84 -36.87 -27.03
C GLU A 338 6.33 -37.34 -28.41
N SER A 339 6.25 -38.64 -28.64
CA SER A 339 6.40 -39.28 -29.94
C SER A 339 5.21 -40.20 -30.22
N ILE A 340 4.40 -39.86 -31.22
CA ILE A 340 3.17 -40.59 -31.55
C ILE A 340 3.28 -41.17 -32.98
N PRO A 341 3.65 -42.46 -33.10
CA PRO A 341 3.65 -43.15 -34.38
C PRO A 341 2.21 -43.37 -34.89
N ARG A 342 1.99 -43.24 -36.20
CA ARG A 342 0.67 -43.43 -36.83
C ARG A 342 0.79 -44.32 -38.07
N GLU A 343 0.02 -45.43 -38.12
CA GLU A 343 0.14 -46.42 -39.21
C GLU A 343 -0.22 -45.86 -40.61
N ASP A 344 -1.18 -44.94 -40.69
CA ASP A 344 -1.72 -44.42 -41.96
C ASP A 344 -1.54 -42.90 -42.15
N LYS A 345 -0.76 -42.25 -41.28
CA LYS A 345 -0.51 -40.80 -41.30
C LYS A 345 0.95 -40.52 -40.97
N PRO A 346 1.50 -39.35 -41.32
CA PRO A 346 2.82 -38.96 -40.84
C PRO A 346 2.86 -39.07 -39.31
N ASN A 347 3.96 -39.57 -38.76
CA ASN A 347 4.16 -39.57 -37.33
C ASN A 347 4.22 -38.12 -36.81
N ILE A 348 3.84 -37.91 -35.56
CA ILE A 348 3.81 -36.58 -34.94
C ILE A 348 4.55 -36.60 -33.62
N CYS A 349 5.00 -35.44 -33.18
CA CYS A 349 5.68 -35.24 -31.93
C CYS A 349 5.21 -33.97 -31.20
N LYS A 350 5.64 -33.85 -29.96
CA LYS A 350 5.74 -32.60 -29.21
C LYS A 350 7.20 -32.53 -28.76
N ILE A 351 7.90 -31.46 -29.12
CA ILE A 351 9.28 -31.22 -28.73
C ILE A 351 9.43 -29.84 -28.13
N ARG A 352 10.46 -29.65 -27.32
CA ARG A 352 10.91 -28.36 -26.83
C ARG A 352 12.29 -28.05 -27.36
N ILE A 353 12.55 -26.78 -27.68
CA ILE A 353 13.82 -26.32 -28.23
C ILE A 353 14.31 -25.09 -27.48
N ALA A 354 15.56 -25.14 -27.02
CA ALA A 354 16.27 -24.01 -26.40
C ALA A 354 17.79 -24.16 -26.62
N GLU A 355 18.59 -23.15 -26.25
CA GLU A 355 20.05 -23.31 -26.18
C GLU A 355 20.42 -24.29 -25.06
N ASP A 356 19.84 -24.06 -23.88
CA ASP A 356 19.81 -24.99 -22.74
C ASP A 356 18.34 -25.24 -22.38
N ILE A 357 17.92 -26.50 -22.28
CA ILE A 357 16.52 -26.83 -21.94
C ILE A 357 16.35 -26.98 -20.44
N GLU A 358 17.32 -27.59 -19.78
CA GLU A 358 17.31 -27.81 -18.34
C GLU A 358 18.31 -26.88 -17.68
N GLU A 359 17.81 -26.00 -16.83
CA GLU A 359 18.63 -25.05 -16.09
C GLU A 359 18.57 -25.35 -14.61
N VAL A 360 19.75 -25.38 -13.99
CA VAL A 360 19.92 -25.67 -12.57
C VAL A 360 20.20 -24.36 -11.85
N ILE A 361 19.25 -23.93 -11.00
CA ILE A 361 19.26 -22.63 -10.34
C ILE A 361 19.42 -22.84 -8.84
N GLU A 362 20.40 -22.18 -8.23
CA GLU A 362 20.63 -22.14 -6.79
C GLU A 362 20.15 -20.81 -6.20
N ASP A 363 19.88 -20.79 -4.89
CA ASP A 363 19.55 -19.55 -4.18
C ASP A 363 20.67 -18.51 -4.33
N GLY A 364 20.32 -17.30 -4.76
CA GLY A 364 21.26 -16.22 -5.07
C GLY A 364 21.94 -16.31 -6.46
N ASP A 365 21.53 -17.23 -7.33
CA ASP A 365 21.92 -17.16 -8.74
C ASP A 365 21.23 -15.97 -9.43
N GLU A 366 21.92 -15.36 -10.40
CA GLU A 366 21.43 -14.22 -11.17
C GLU A 366 20.21 -14.64 -12.02
N TYR A 367 19.07 -13.98 -11.84
CA TYR A 367 17.90 -14.08 -12.74
C TYR A 367 18.13 -13.19 -13.98
N ASN A 368 18.58 -11.95 -13.74
CA ASN A 368 19.10 -11.02 -14.72
C ASN A 368 19.99 -9.96 -14.02
N GLU A 369 20.46 -8.95 -14.74
CA GLU A 369 21.40 -7.93 -14.22
C GLU A 369 20.95 -7.30 -12.88
N ASP A 370 19.64 -7.10 -12.68
CA ASP A 370 19.09 -6.36 -11.53
C ASP A 370 18.41 -7.27 -10.48
N TRP A 371 18.31 -8.59 -10.75
CA TRP A 371 17.51 -9.53 -9.96
C TRP A 371 18.24 -10.86 -9.74
N ASP A 372 18.22 -11.36 -8.50
CA ASP A 372 18.70 -12.69 -8.12
C ASP A 372 17.52 -13.59 -7.74
N TYR A 373 17.65 -14.89 -8.01
CA TYR A 373 16.73 -15.91 -7.49
C TYR A 373 16.80 -15.97 -5.96
N SER A 374 15.63 -16.10 -5.32
CA SER A 374 15.46 -16.30 -3.87
C SER A 374 14.73 -17.63 -3.66
N ILE A 375 15.43 -18.68 -3.24
CA ILE A 375 14.85 -20.03 -3.07
C ILE A 375 14.97 -20.45 -1.60
N GLY A 376 13.82 -20.72 -0.98
CA GLY A 376 13.75 -21.07 0.44
C GLY A 376 12.91 -22.30 0.73
N GLU A 377 12.75 -22.60 2.03
CA GLU A 377 11.81 -23.63 2.48
C GLU A 377 10.37 -23.12 2.27
N GLY A 378 9.68 -23.68 1.28
CA GLY A 378 8.28 -23.37 1.00
C GLY A 378 8.06 -22.16 0.09
N PHE A 379 9.08 -21.64 -0.59
CA PHE A 379 8.87 -20.62 -1.63
C PHE A 379 9.97 -20.62 -2.69
N ILE A 380 9.63 -20.06 -3.85
CA ILE A 380 10.54 -19.70 -4.94
C ILE A 380 10.27 -18.23 -5.27
N GLY A 381 11.29 -17.43 -5.51
CA GLY A 381 11.14 -16.00 -5.72
C GLY A 381 12.31 -15.37 -6.44
N ILE A 382 12.26 -14.05 -6.53
CA ILE A 382 13.37 -13.20 -6.96
C ILE A 382 13.47 -12.00 -6.01
N ARG A 383 14.67 -11.44 -5.88
CA ARG A 383 14.92 -10.22 -5.12
C ARG A 383 15.87 -9.29 -5.87
N ASN A 384 15.77 -7.98 -5.67
CA ASN A 384 16.69 -7.05 -6.31
C ASN A 384 18.14 -7.32 -5.83
N SER A 385 19.08 -7.37 -6.76
CA SER A 385 20.51 -7.61 -6.49
C SER A 385 21.28 -6.32 -6.18
N GLU A 386 20.67 -5.16 -6.46
CA GLU A 386 21.31 -3.85 -6.35
C GLU A 386 20.77 -3.03 -5.17
N GLU A 387 21.63 -2.19 -4.58
CA GLU A 387 21.28 -1.18 -3.57
C GLU A 387 21.07 0.19 -4.27
N PHE A 388 19.94 0.84 -3.98
CA PHE A 388 19.55 2.15 -4.51
C PHE A 388 19.70 3.20 -3.42
N LYS A 389 20.93 3.73 -3.24
CA LYS A 389 21.28 4.56 -2.07
C LYS A 389 22.06 5.83 -2.38
N TYR A 390 23.10 5.72 -3.20
CA TYR A 390 24.03 6.83 -3.42
C TYR A 390 23.76 7.54 -4.76
N LEU A 391 23.72 8.88 -4.75
CA LEU A 391 23.45 9.67 -5.96
C LEU A 391 24.57 9.62 -7.02
N ASP A 392 25.79 9.26 -6.60
CA ASP A 392 26.98 9.19 -7.44
C ASP A 392 27.26 7.79 -8.03
N GLU A 393 26.42 6.81 -7.70
CA GLU A 393 26.47 5.46 -8.25
C GLU A 393 25.56 5.31 -9.49
N GLU A 394 25.64 4.15 -10.16
CA GLU A 394 24.81 3.81 -11.31
C GLU A 394 23.35 3.60 -10.87
N THR A 395 23.18 3.00 -9.69
CA THR A 395 21.92 2.64 -9.03
C THR A 395 21.54 3.69 -8.00
N LYS A 396 20.86 4.73 -8.46
CA LYS A 396 20.50 5.88 -7.63
C LYS A 396 19.26 5.60 -6.79
N PRO A 397 19.13 6.21 -5.60
CA PRO A 397 17.87 6.16 -4.87
C PRO A 397 16.75 6.77 -5.73
N LEU A 398 15.52 6.33 -5.52
CA LEU A 398 14.40 6.76 -6.34
C LEU A 398 14.04 8.21 -6.03
N ALA A 399 14.12 9.08 -7.04
CA ALA A 399 13.53 10.41 -6.97
C ALA A 399 12.04 10.37 -7.29
N LEU A 400 11.32 11.48 -7.06
CA LEU A 400 9.91 11.59 -7.42
C LEU A 400 9.68 11.29 -8.91
N GLY A 401 8.90 10.24 -9.18
CA GLY A 401 8.59 9.75 -10.52
C GLY A 401 9.44 8.57 -10.99
N ASP A 402 10.56 8.28 -10.32
CA ASP A 402 11.41 7.13 -10.63
C ASP A 402 10.76 5.82 -10.20
N LYS A 403 11.20 4.72 -10.82
CA LYS A 403 10.57 3.41 -10.67
C LYS A 403 11.54 2.26 -10.87
N ILE A 404 11.21 1.12 -10.25
CA ILE A 404 11.86 -0.18 -10.44
C ILE A 404 10.80 -1.14 -10.97
N THR A 405 11.12 -1.86 -12.04
CA THR A 405 10.20 -2.82 -12.66
C THR A 405 10.72 -4.23 -12.46
N LEU A 406 9.86 -5.10 -11.93
CA LEU A 406 10.12 -6.53 -11.84
C LEU A 406 10.22 -7.15 -13.24
N PRO A 407 10.92 -8.28 -13.40
CA PRO A 407 11.03 -8.96 -14.69
C PRO A 407 9.68 -9.22 -15.34
N ASN A 408 9.68 -9.31 -16.67
CA ASN A 408 8.50 -9.54 -17.50
C ASN A 408 7.38 -8.51 -17.30
N ASP A 409 7.74 -7.28 -16.91
CA ASP A 409 6.82 -6.20 -16.56
C ASP A 409 5.75 -6.70 -15.56
N PHE A 410 6.15 -7.56 -14.62
CA PHE A 410 5.22 -8.19 -13.70
C PHE A 410 4.55 -7.16 -12.79
N ALA A 411 5.37 -6.35 -12.12
CA ALA A 411 4.93 -5.21 -11.33
C ALA A 411 5.97 -4.10 -11.38
N THR A 412 5.56 -2.88 -11.05
CA THR A 412 6.41 -1.71 -10.97
C THR A 412 6.24 -1.09 -9.60
N VAL A 413 7.34 -0.86 -8.89
CA VAL A 413 7.42 -0.06 -7.67
C VAL A 413 7.85 1.35 -8.07
N LYS A 414 7.01 2.35 -7.81
CA LYS A 414 7.26 3.73 -8.24
C LYS A 414 7.10 4.70 -7.08
N PHE A 415 8.06 5.60 -6.90
CA PHE A 415 7.89 6.75 -6.04
C PHE A 415 7.00 7.77 -6.75
N ASN A 416 5.72 7.82 -6.38
CA ASN A 416 4.71 8.43 -7.22
C ASN A 416 4.37 9.87 -6.82
N GLU A 417 4.24 10.12 -5.52
CA GLU A 417 3.72 11.38 -4.99
C GLU A 417 4.37 11.73 -3.66
N ILE A 418 4.47 13.02 -3.40
CA ILE A 418 4.76 13.60 -2.09
C ILE A 418 3.52 14.43 -1.75
N THR A 419 2.87 14.16 -0.62
CA THR A 419 1.79 15.02 -0.16
C THR A 419 2.40 16.38 0.20
N SER A 420 1.90 17.42 -0.47
CA SER A 420 2.27 18.79 -0.13
C SER A 420 1.15 19.39 0.70
N SER A 421 1.44 19.75 1.95
CA SER A 421 0.55 20.61 2.73
C SER A 421 0.81 22.08 2.40
N GLU A 422 -0.09 22.95 2.85
CA GLU A 422 0.24 24.37 2.99
C GLU A 422 1.44 24.54 3.93
N SER A 423 2.14 25.66 3.81
CA SER A 423 3.35 25.90 4.58
C SER A 423 3.46 27.36 5.00
N THR A 424 4.05 27.58 6.16
CA THR A 424 4.37 28.90 6.70
C THR A 424 5.85 29.21 6.47
N ASP A 425 6.13 30.28 5.73
CA ASP A 425 7.48 30.85 5.59
C ASP A 425 7.79 31.71 6.81
N ILE A 426 8.88 31.43 7.50
CA ILE A 426 9.32 32.10 8.72
C ILE A 426 10.67 32.79 8.47
N ASP A 427 10.70 34.10 8.67
CA ASP A 427 11.89 34.95 8.58
C ASP A 427 12.29 35.42 10.00
N ILE A 428 13.43 34.92 10.48
CA ILE A 428 13.97 35.21 11.81
C ILE A 428 15.15 36.18 11.70
N LYS A 429 15.12 37.26 12.48
CA LYS A 429 16.18 38.29 12.53
C LYS A 429 16.48 38.70 13.97
N ILE A 430 17.67 39.21 14.25
CA ILE A 430 17.93 39.87 15.55
C ILE A 430 17.53 41.35 15.49
N ARG A 431 16.62 41.78 16.38
CA ARG A 431 16.23 43.19 16.54
C ARG A 431 16.09 43.54 18.02
N ASP A 432 16.72 44.64 18.43
CA ASP A 432 16.71 45.12 19.82
C ASP A 432 17.19 44.09 20.86
N GLY A 433 18.05 43.13 20.46
CA GLY A 433 18.54 42.07 21.35
C GLY A 433 17.53 40.93 21.60
N MET A 434 16.51 40.82 20.75
CA MET A 434 15.54 39.73 20.70
C MET A 434 15.48 39.15 19.29
N LEU A 435 14.97 37.93 19.15
CA LEU A 435 14.66 37.34 17.85
C LEU A 435 13.32 37.91 17.38
N TYR A 436 13.33 38.67 16.30
CA TYR A 436 12.16 39.14 15.56
C TYR A 436 11.79 38.07 14.54
N VAL A 437 10.59 37.52 14.66
CA VAL A 437 10.08 36.43 13.82
C VAL A 437 8.91 36.99 13.03
N LEU A 438 9.00 36.90 11.71
CA LEU A 438 7.95 37.27 10.77
C LEU A 438 7.49 35.99 10.06
N GLY A 439 6.20 35.71 10.12
CA GLY A 439 5.60 34.66 9.31
C GLY A 439 4.98 35.24 8.03
N ASP A 440 4.95 34.45 6.98
CA ASP A 440 4.27 34.72 5.72
C ASP A 440 3.61 33.41 5.25
N ARG A 441 2.32 33.44 4.92
CA ARG A 441 1.56 32.31 4.37
C ARG A 441 1.12 32.66 2.96
N GLU A 442 1.22 31.72 2.02
CA GLU A 442 0.88 31.97 0.61
C GLU A 442 -0.62 32.25 0.41
N ASP A 443 -1.46 31.73 1.29
CA ASP A 443 -2.88 32.01 1.32
C ASP A 443 -3.13 33.22 2.23
N ASP A 444 -3.38 34.38 1.62
CA ASP A 444 -3.65 35.68 2.26
C ASP A 444 -4.83 35.69 3.28
N GLN A 445 -5.38 34.54 3.69
CA GLN A 445 -6.53 34.40 4.57
C GLN A 445 -6.19 33.96 5.99
N ASP A 446 -5.05 33.32 6.23
CA ASP A 446 -4.70 32.79 7.54
C ASP A 446 -3.37 33.39 8.03
N ASP A 447 -3.37 33.85 9.28
CA ASP A 447 -2.22 34.45 9.93
C ASP A 447 -1.20 33.37 10.30
N SER A 448 0.09 33.73 10.36
CA SER A 448 1.17 32.75 10.50
C SER A 448 1.36 32.15 11.89
N PHE A 449 0.81 32.77 12.94
CA PHE A 449 0.95 32.32 14.32
C PHE A 449 -0.35 32.47 15.08
N THR A 450 -0.75 31.43 15.82
CA THR A 450 -2.00 31.45 16.61
C THR A 450 -1.73 31.16 18.09
N TYR A 451 -2.32 31.98 18.96
CA TYR A 451 -2.37 31.77 20.41
C TYR A 451 -3.69 32.27 20.99
N ASN A 452 -4.40 31.43 21.75
CA ASN A 452 -5.68 31.76 22.38
C ASN A 452 -6.75 32.34 21.41
N ASN A 453 -6.83 31.79 20.19
CA ASN A 453 -7.70 32.28 19.10
C ASN A 453 -7.42 33.75 18.70
N GLN A 454 -6.21 34.22 18.98
CA GLN A 454 -5.67 35.44 18.42
C GLN A 454 -4.54 35.07 17.50
N ASP A 455 -4.44 35.86 16.45
CA ASP A 455 -3.60 35.58 15.33
C ASP A 455 -2.56 36.68 15.17
N TYR A 456 -1.36 36.30 14.74
CA TYR A 456 -0.20 37.17 14.69
C TYR A 456 0.65 36.87 13.46
N ASP A 457 1.17 37.92 12.81
CA ASP A 457 2.19 37.80 11.75
C ASP A 457 3.61 38.00 12.29
N VAL A 458 3.73 38.70 13.43
CA VAL A 458 5.00 39.20 13.96
C VAL A 458 5.14 38.91 15.44
N LEU A 459 6.23 38.25 15.80
CA LEU A 459 6.59 37.92 17.19
C LEU A 459 7.99 38.45 17.55
N TYR A 460 8.19 38.76 18.84
CA TYR A 460 9.51 38.97 19.43
C TYR A 460 9.78 37.91 20.50
N VAL A 461 10.86 37.14 20.32
CA VAL A 461 11.21 35.99 21.16
C VAL A 461 12.45 36.32 21.98
N GLY A 462 12.31 36.22 23.31
CA GLY A 462 13.37 36.35 24.30
C GLY A 462 13.12 35.40 25.47
N GLU A 463 13.13 35.90 26.71
CA GLU A 463 12.66 35.12 27.87
C GLU A 463 11.15 34.80 27.82
N ASN A 464 10.38 35.58 27.05
CA ASN A 464 8.97 35.35 26.74
C ASN A 464 8.74 35.68 25.25
N ILE A 465 7.58 35.30 24.72
CA ILE A 465 7.12 35.67 23.37
C ILE A 465 6.21 36.91 23.49
N LEU A 466 6.49 37.93 22.69
CA LEU A 466 5.77 39.20 22.67
C LEU A 466 5.16 39.46 21.28
N ASP A 467 4.03 40.16 21.23
CA ASP A 467 3.40 40.62 19.98
C ASP A 467 4.11 41.85 19.35
N GLU A 468 3.55 42.37 18.26
CA GLU A 468 4.06 43.57 17.58
C GLU A 468 4.13 44.82 18.47
N ASP A 469 3.23 44.93 19.44
CA ASP A 469 3.13 46.01 20.44
C ASP A 469 4.04 45.77 21.66
N LYS A 470 4.80 44.66 21.66
CA LYS A 470 5.68 44.19 22.74
C LYS A 470 4.93 43.85 24.02
N VAL A 471 3.69 43.39 23.91
CA VAL A 471 2.90 42.81 24.99
C VAL A 471 3.19 41.32 25.05
N THR A 472 3.42 40.80 26.25
CA THR A 472 3.66 39.36 26.44
C THR A 472 2.43 38.55 26.06
N ILE A 473 2.62 37.61 25.14
CA ILE A 473 1.62 36.65 24.68
C ILE A 473 1.70 35.40 25.58
N SER A 474 2.83 34.70 25.52
CA SER A 474 3.03 33.36 26.10
C SER A 474 4.53 33.02 26.17
N SER A 475 4.86 31.83 26.69
CA SER A 475 6.15 31.17 26.49
C SER A 475 6.17 30.22 25.28
N ARG A 476 5.01 29.96 24.67
CA ARG A 476 4.83 29.05 23.53
C ARG A 476 3.70 29.54 22.60
N VAL A 477 3.91 29.50 21.28
CA VAL A 477 2.94 29.92 20.25
C VAL A 477 2.94 28.90 19.11
N ARG A 478 1.77 28.56 18.54
CA ARG A 478 1.64 27.62 17.41
C ARG A 478 2.00 28.31 16.09
N ILE A 479 2.61 27.58 15.15
CA ILE A 479 2.97 28.06 13.81
C ILE A 479 1.91 27.56 12.82
N GLY A 480 1.22 28.47 12.14
CA GLY A 480 0.14 28.14 11.21
C GLY A 480 -0.88 27.18 11.81
N GLU A 481 -1.26 26.18 11.00
CA GLU A 481 -2.08 25.05 11.44
C GLU A 481 -1.22 23.82 11.81
N SER A 482 0.10 23.95 11.82
CA SER A 482 1.01 22.84 12.15
C SER A 482 0.93 22.42 13.61
N ASP A 483 1.33 21.18 13.90
CA ASP A 483 1.60 20.71 15.27
C ASP A 483 2.95 21.22 15.82
N VAL A 484 3.56 22.16 15.12
CA VAL A 484 4.84 22.76 15.47
C VAL A 484 4.64 24.07 16.23
N TYR A 485 5.43 24.24 17.28
CA TYR A 485 5.31 25.37 18.20
C TYR A 485 6.64 26.09 18.34
N LEU A 486 6.58 27.41 18.37
CA LEU A 486 7.67 28.29 18.76
C LEU A 486 7.70 28.44 20.29
N GLU A 487 8.86 28.19 20.92
CA GLU A 487 9.06 28.34 22.37
C GLU A 487 9.99 29.51 22.74
N ALA A 488 9.87 30.04 23.97
CA ALA A 488 10.72 31.11 24.49
C ALA A 488 12.06 30.57 25.02
N GLY A 489 13.10 31.41 25.00
CA GLY A 489 14.46 31.06 25.43
C GLY A 489 15.34 30.45 24.33
N SER A 490 14.75 29.82 23.32
CA SER A 490 15.33 29.39 22.04
C SER A 490 14.18 29.16 21.08
N ILE A 491 14.30 29.48 19.79
CA ILE A 491 13.23 29.14 18.85
C ILE A 491 13.33 27.63 18.58
N ILE A 492 12.42 26.87 19.18
CA ILE A 492 12.24 25.44 18.92
C ILE A 492 11.14 25.34 17.86
N ILE A 493 11.33 24.52 16.83
CA ILE A 493 10.39 24.24 15.74
C ILE A 493 10.52 22.74 15.46
N GLY A 494 9.69 21.93 16.10
CA GLY A 494 9.86 20.47 16.10
C GLY A 494 11.17 20.11 16.79
N ASP A 495 12.02 19.34 16.11
CA ASP A 495 13.36 18.99 16.58
C ASP A 495 14.45 20.01 16.21
N LEU A 496 14.10 21.08 15.49
CA LEU A 496 14.99 22.20 15.18
C LEU A 496 15.02 23.18 16.37
N VAL A 497 16.22 23.52 16.86
CA VAL A 497 16.46 24.44 17.97
C VAL A 497 17.43 25.53 17.53
N ILE A 498 17.00 26.78 17.57
CA ILE A 498 17.80 27.96 17.24
C ILE A 498 18.16 28.65 18.55
N GLU A 499 19.45 28.64 18.89
CA GLU A 499 19.93 29.29 20.11
C GLU A 499 19.80 30.81 20.01
N LEU A 500 19.58 31.47 21.16
CA LEU A 500 19.53 32.93 21.23
C LEU A 500 20.79 33.56 20.64
N ASP A 501 20.62 34.74 20.04
CA ASP A 501 21.67 35.49 19.33
C ASP A 501 22.29 34.74 18.12
N PHE A 502 21.63 33.71 17.57
CA PHE A 502 22.14 32.83 16.51
C PHE A 502 23.54 32.30 16.87
N LEU A 503 23.71 31.80 18.09
CA LEU A 503 24.97 31.16 18.47
C LEU A 503 25.15 29.80 17.77
N ASP A 504 24.04 29.09 17.60
CA ASP A 504 23.99 27.79 16.97
C ASP A 504 22.58 27.53 16.41
N ILE A 505 22.49 26.62 15.46
CA ILE A 505 21.26 26.06 14.90
C ILE A 505 21.42 24.54 15.01
N LEU A 506 20.60 23.91 15.84
CA LEU A 506 20.69 22.50 16.16
C LEU A 506 19.48 21.76 15.61
N TYR A 507 19.66 20.60 14.99
CA TYR A 507 18.56 19.65 14.73
C TYR A 507 18.88 18.32 15.39
N LYS A 508 17.97 17.80 16.23
CA LYS A 508 18.20 16.61 17.07
C LYS A 508 19.53 16.69 17.87
N GLY A 509 19.95 17.91 18.23
CA GLY A 509 21.18 18.20 18.96
C GLY A 509 22.47 18.25 18.11
N VAL A 510 22.38 18.08 16.79
CA VAL A 510 23.50 18.24 15.84
C VAL A 510 23.54 19.68 15.35
N SER A 511 24.72 20.31 15.37
CA SER A 511 24.92 21.71 14.96
C SER A 511 25.12 21.84 13.45
N PHE A 512 24.41 22.82 12.87
CA PHE A 512 24.47 23.22 11.45
C PHE A 512 25.10 24.61 11.26
N ALA A 513 25.71 25.17 12.31
CA ALA A 513 26.24 26.53 12.31
C ALA A 513 27.39 26.78 11.32
N LEU A 514 27.98 25.73 10.76
CA LEU A 514 29.11 25.81 9.82
C LEU A 514 28.75 25.33 8.42
N ASP A 515 27.49 24.97 8.18
CA ASP A 515 27.06 24.40 6.91
C ASP A 515 26.31 25.43 6.06
N ASP A 516 26.65 25.54 4.78
CA ASP A 516 26.12 26.55 3.85
C ASP A 516 25.03 26.01 2.90
N ASP A 517 24.62 24.75 3.09
CA ASP A 517 23.59 24.08 2.30
C ASP A 517 22.16 24.44 2.76
N ASN A 518 21.18 23.93 2.02
CA ASN A 518 19.78 23.96 2.44
C ASN A 518 19.38 22.55 2.87
N TYR A 519 18.60 22.47 3.94
CA TYR A 519 18.24 21.22 4.57
C TYR A 519 16.73 21.06 4.60
N LEU A 520 16.28 19.83 4.37
CA LEU A 520 14.93 19.32 4.52
C LEU A 520 14.96 18.27 5.64
N THR A 521 14.14 18.45 6.66
CA THR A 521 14.04 17.53 7.81
C THR A 521 13.00 16.42 7.57
N HIS A 522 12.91 15.48 8.51
CA HIS A 522 11.90 14.42 8.50
C HIS A 522 10.49 14.94 8.80
N GLU A 523 10.38 16.10 9.42
CA GLU A 523 9.10 16.80 9.62
C GLU A 523 8.73 17.69 8.42
N GLY A 524 9.50 17.65 7.34
CA GLY A 524 9.31 18.49 6.16
C GLY A 524 9.75 19.95 6.33
N ILE A 525 10.32 20.32 7.48
CA ILE A 525 10.85 21.67 7.74
C ILE A 525 12.05 21.91 6.82
N ILE A 526 12.03 23.01 6.08
CA ILE A 526 13.14 23.45 5.24
C ILE A 526 13.85 24.61 5.92
N PHE A 527 15.17 24.53 6.10
CA PHE A 527 15.97 25.68 6.55
C PHE A 527 17.15 25.94 5.61
N LYS A 528 17.41 27.24 5.35
CA LYS A 528 18.31 27.67 4.28
C LYS A 528 19.53 28.39 4.83
N ASP A 529 20.73 27.98 4.40
CA ASP A 529 22.01 28.65 4.65
C ASP A 529 22.25 28.97 6.14
N PRO A 530 22.28 27.94 7.02
CA PRO A 530 22.42 28.13 8.46
C PRO A 530 23.79 28.76 8.84
N GLU A 531 24.88 28.48 8.11
CA GLU A 531 26.17 29.13 8.31
C GLU A 531 26.04 30.66 8.22
N LYS A 532 25.40 31.18 7.17
CA LYS A 532 25.26 32.61 7.00
C LYS A 532 24.34 33.23 8.05
N ALA A 533 23.28 32.55 8.46
CA ALA A 533 22.42 33.01 9.55
C ALA A 533 23.24 33.23 10.84
N VAL A 534 24.10 32.27 11.19
CA VAL A 534 24.98 32.32 12.38
C VAL A 534 26.09 33.37 12.21
N ASN A 535 26.84 33.32 11.10
CA ASN A 535 28.01 34.18 10.88
C ASN A 535 27.65 35.66 10.73
N ASP A 536 26.63 35.95 9.92
CA ASP A 536 26.24 37.33 9.65
C ASP A 536 25.27 37.87 10.71
N LYS A 537 24.76 37.00 11.59
CA LYS A 537 23.65 37.30 12.53
C LYS A 537 22.50 37.96 11.79
N SER A 538 22.22 37.44 10.60
CA SER A 538 21.35 38.04 9.61
C SER A 538 19.96 37.41 9.64
N THR A 539 19.29 37.40 8.49
CA THR A 539 18.01 36.73 8.33
C THR A 539 18.21 35.23 8.23
N PHE A 540 17.41 34.44 8.94
CA PHE A 540 17.31 33.00 8.79
C PHE A 540 15.91 32.64 8.29
N ASN A 541 15.81 31.95 7.17
CA ASN A 541 14.54 31.59 6.55
C ASN A 541 14.27 30.11 6.79
N ILE A 542 13.06 29.82 7.26
CA ILE A 542 12.58 28.48 7.57
C ILE A 542 11.21 28.33 6.93
N ILE A 543 10.92 27.17 6.34
CA ILE A 543 9.59 26.85 5.83
C ILE A 543 9.08 25.70 6.68
N VAL A 544 7.91 25.86 7.28
CA VAL A 544 7.28 24.86 8.15
C VAL A 544 5.99 24.40 7.49
N PRO A 545 5.87 23.13 7.08
CA PRO A 545 4.62 22.62 6.55
C PRO A 545 3.56 22.49 7.66
N ASP A 546 2.29 22.68 7.32
CA ASP A 546 1.16 22.49 8.23
C ASP A 546 0.96 21.03 8.61
N GLU A 547 1.23 20.09 7.70
CA GLU A 547 1.19 18.65 7.96
C GLU A 547 2.55 18.04 7.62
N ILE A 548 2.92 16.96 8.32
CA ILE A 548 4.15 16.24 7.97
C ILE A 548 3.97 15.66 6.57
N PRO A 549 4.86 15.96 5.61
CA PRO A 549 4.73 15.44 4.26
C PRO A 549 4.92 13.91 4.26
N GLU A 550 4.08 13.25 3.47
CA GLU A 550 4.09 11.81 3.26
C GLU A 550 4.58 11.51 1.85
N ILE A 551 5.38 10.46 1.71
CA ILE A 551 5.64 9.85 0.41
C ILE A 551 4.59 8.79 0.09
N THR A 552 4.29 8.63 -1.20
CA THR A 552 3.47 7.52 -1.68
C THR A 552 4.24 6.67 -2.68
N LEU A 553 4.42 5.39 -2.35
CA LEU A 553 4.87 4.36 -3.28
C LEU A 553 3.66 3.70 -3.93
N THR A 554 3.63 3.63 -5.26
CA THR A 554 2.63 2.86 -5.99
C THR A 554 3.24 1.58 -6.53
N ILE A 555 2.53 0.47 -6.38
CA ILE A 555 2.99 -0.87 -6.71
C ILE A 555 1.91 -1.55 -7.55
N GLY A 556 2.25 -1.92 -8.78
CA GLY A 556 1.32 -2.61 -9.66
C GLY A 556 1.70 -2.49 -11.13
N LEU A 557 0.75 -2.76 -12.02
CA LEU A 557 0.96 -2.46 -13.43
C LEU A 557 0.97 -0.96 -13.60
N GLU A 558 1.91 -0.43 -14.39
CA GLU A 558 1.64 0.86 -15.02
C GLU A 558 0.34 0.66 -15.80
N ALA A 559 -0.75 1.21 -15.27
CA ALA A 559 -1.81 1.63 -16.15
C ALA A 559 -1.06 2.45 -17.19
N GLU A 560 -1.03 1.98 -18.44
CA GLU A 560 -0.83 2.88 -19.55
C GLU A 560 -1.94 3.92 -19.36
N THR A 561 -1.65 4.95 -18.57
CA THR A 561 -2.31 6.22 -18.68
C THR A 561 -1.95 6.54 -20.10
N VAL A 562 -2.86 6.19 -21.01
CA VAL A 562 -2.87 6.68 -22.37
C VAL A 562 -3.01 8.17 -22.15
N GLY A 563 -1.85 8.79 -21.95
CA GLY A 563 -1.66 10.20 -21.78
C GLY A 563 -2.10 10.73 -23.11
N VAL A 564 -3.39 10.97 -23.23
CA VAL A 564 -3.84 12.12 -23.99
C VAL A 564 -3.37 13.30 -23.14
N GLU A 565 -2.04 13.52 -23.13
CA GLU A 565 -1.47 14.81 -22.83
C GLU A 565 -2.28 15.74 -23.73
N PRO A 566 -3.15 16.60 -23.17
CA PRO A 566 -4.01 17.42 -23.98
C PRO A 566 -3.08 18.19 -24.90
N GLU A 567 -3.12 17.91 -26.22
CA GLU A 567 -2.31 18.65 -27.18
C GLU A 567 -2.49 20.13 -26.80
N PRO A 568 -1.40 20.86 -26.50
CA PRO A 568 -1.51 22.21 -26.03
C PRO A 568 -2.39 22.95 -27.04
N VAL A 569 -3.52 23.47 -26.57
CA VAL A 569 -4.43 24.22 -27.44
C VAL A 569 -3.64 25.43 -27.88
N VAL A 570 -3.04 25.34 -29.07
CA VAL A 570 -2.35 26.45 -29.71
C VAL A 570 -3.44 27.45 -30.05
N CYS A 571 -3.66 28.40 -29.14
CA CYS A 571 -4.36 29.62 -29.45
C CYS A 571 -3.54 30.29 -30.56
N ASP A 572 -4.08 30.29 -31.77
CA ASP A 572 -3.50 31.00 -32.91
C ASP A 572 -3.39 32.48 -32.51
N ASP A 573 -2.15 32.95 -32.27
CA ASP A 573 -1.76 34.32 -31.91
C ASP A 573 -2.04 35.33 -33.04
N THR A 574 -3.26 35.31 -33.56
CA THR A 574 -3.79 36.33 -34.44
C THR A 574 -4.22 37.54 -33.63
N VAL A 575 -3.21 38.31 -33.21
CA VAL A 575 -3.22 39.78 -33.08
C VAL A 575 -4.57 40.36 -32.64
N CYS A 576 -4.87 40.29 -31.34
CA CYS A 576 -5.82 41.23 -30.74
C CYS A 576 -5.07 42.51 -30.36
N THR A 577 -5.18 43.54 -31.21
CA THR A 577 -4.71 44.89 -30.86
C THR A 577 -5.63 45.52 -29.80
N GLU A 578 -5.01 46.09 -28.75
CA GLU A 578 -5.58 46.61 -27.49
C GLU A 578 -6.63 47.75 -27.57
N GLU A 579 -7.29 48.03 -28.70
CA GLU A 579 -8.14 49.23 -28.81
C GLU A 579 -9.67 49.03 -28.88
N GLU A 580 -10.21 47.80 -28.76
CA GLU A 580 -11.68 47.60 -28.84
C GLU A 580 -12.25 46.59 -27.81
N CYS A 581 -11.91 46.74 -26.52
CA CYS A 581 -12.66 46.07 -25.45
C CYS A 581 -13.52 47.07 -24.66
N GLN A 582 -14.59 47.56 -25.30
CA GLN A 582 -15.77 48.08 -24.59
C GLN A 582 -17.03 47.34 -25.04
N GLU A 583 -17.69 46.73 -24.05
CA GLU A 583 -19.08 46.27 -24.03
C GLU A 583 -19.58 45.53 -25.28
N THR A 584 -19.27 44.23 -25.39
CA THR A 584 -20.04 43.35 -26.27
C THR A 584 -20.76 42.28 -25.45
N VAL A 585 -22.08 42.44 -25.35
CA VAL A 585 -23.02 41.41 -24.90
C VAL A 585 -22.84 40.19 -25.81
N CYS A 586 -22.50 39.05 -25.22
CA CYS A 586 -22.42 37.77 -25.92
C CYS A 586 -23.81 37.36 -26.41
N ASN A 587 -24.11 37.67 -27.67
CA ASN A 587 -25.20 37.03 -28.39
C ASN A 587 -24.77 35.60 -28.78
N PRO A 588 -25.60 34.58 -28.53
CA PRO A 588 -25.28 33.22 -28.95
C PRO A 588 -25.16 33.15 -30.47
N ILE A 589 -24.04 32.60 -30.94
CA ILE A 589 -23.78 32.32 -32.34
C ILE A 589 -24.85 31.34 -32.84
N PRO A 590 -25.62 31.65 -33.89
CA PRO A 590 -26.56 30.69 -34.46
C PRO A 590 -25.77 29.58 -35.15
N CYS A 591 -26.15 28.32 -34.86
CA CYS A 591 -25.60 27.15 -35.52
C CYS A 591 -25.66 27.31 -37.05
N PRO A 592 -24.62 26.89 -37.80
CA PRO A 592 -24.68 26.88 -39.24
C PRO A 592 -25.84 25.98 -39.72
N PRO A 593 -26.59 26.38 -40.74
CA PRO A 593 -27.67 25.56 -41.28
C PRO A 593 -27.14 24.24 -41.85
N GLU A 594 -27.90 23.17 -41.68
CA GLU A 594 -27.66 21.85 -42.24
C GLU A 594 -27.25 21.94 -43.73
N PRO A 595 -26.22 21.20 -44.17
CA PRO A 595 -25.86 21.15 -45.58
C PRO A 595 -27.00 20.53 -46.39
N GLU A 596 -27.41 21.22 -47.46
CA GLU A 596 -28.37 20.71 -48.44
C GLU A 596 -27.89 19.39 -49.06
N PRO A 597 -28.80 18.46 -49.38
CA PRO A 597 -28.45 17.19 -50.00
C PRO A 597 -27.86 17.42 -51.40
N CYS A 598 -26.62 16.98 -51.62
CA CYS A 598 -25.95 16.95 -52.92
C CYS A 598 -26.86 16.30 -53.99
N LYS A 599 -27.44 17.14 -54.84
CA LYS A 599 -27.84 16.77 -56.20
C LYS A 599 -26.62 16.92 -57.10
N ASP A 600 -26.44 15.91 -57.95
CA ASP A 600 -25.43 15.79 -59.02
C ASP A 600 -24.06 15.21 -58.59
N CYS A 601 -24.01 13.88 -58.56
CA CYS A 601 -22.76 13.13 -58.69
C CYS A 601 -22.31 13.14 -60.17
N PRO A 602 -21.08 13.57 -60.50
CA PRO A 602 -20.52 13.35 -61.83
C PRO A 602 -20.12 11.88 -62.04
N GLU A 603 -20.23 11.42 -63.29
CA GLU A 603 -19.99 10.04 -63.73
C GLU A 603 -18.62 9.47 -63.33
N GLU A 604 -18.63 8.19 -62.97
CA GLU A 604 -17.48 7.36 -62.60
C GLU A 604 -16.32 7.48 -63.61
N LYS A 605 -15.20 8.02 -63.16
CA LYS A 605 -13.90 7.82 -63.84
C LYS A 605 -13.33 6.48 -63.40
N THR A 606 -13.27 5.56 -64.35
CA THR A 606 -12.54 4.30 -64.23
C THR A 606 -11.05 4.55 -64.13
N CYS A 607 -10.41 3.98 -63.10
CA CYS A 607 -8.96 3.98 -62.95
C CYS A 607 -8.30 3.09 -64.03
N PRO A 608 -7.12 3.47 -64.56
CA PRO A 608 -6.36 2.62 -65.48
C PRO A 608 -5.77 1.41 -64.74
N PRO A 609 -5.51 0.29 -65.44
CA PRO A 609 -5.02 -0.94 -64.83
C PRO A 609 -3.57 -0.76 -64.36
N VAL A 610 -3.33 -1.08 -63.08
CA VAL A 610 -1.98 -1.17 -62.51
C VAL A 610 -1.27 -2.34 -63.17
N THR A 611 -0.13 -2.04 -63.79
CA THR A 611 0.76 -3.03 -64.39
C THR A 611 1.65 -3.62 -63.29
N ASN A 612 1.82 -4.94 -63.34
CA ASN A 612 2.69 -5.71 -62.45
C ASN A 612 4.14 -5.26 -62.60
N ASP A 613 4.71 -4.65 -61.56
CA ASP A 613 6.16 -4.52 -61.43
C ASP A 613 6.64 -5.24 -60.16
N LEU A 614 7.50 -6.23 -60.39
CA LEU A 614 8.01 -7.22 -59.44
C LEU A 614 9.09 -6.62 -58.52
N ALA A 615 9.59 -5.42 -58.83
CA ALA A 615 10.61 -4.73 -58.05
C ALA A 615 10.09 -4.06 -56.77
N GLY A 616 8.80 -3.72 -56.70
CA GLY A 616 8.20 -3.08 -55.52
C GLY A 616 7.90 -4.03 -54.35
N ARG A 617 7.88 -5.35 -54.60
CA ARG A 617 7.58 -6.36 -53.56
C ARG A 617 8.79 -6.80 -52.75
N ILE A 618 10.01 -6.54 -53.23
CA ILE A 618 11.25 -6.92 -52.53
C ILE A 618 11.60 -5.90 -51.44
N ILE A 619 11.17 -4.64 -51.57
CA ILE A 619 11.53 -3.58 -50.63
C ILE A 619 10.52 -3.46 -49.47
N THR A 620 9.25 -3.83 -49.66
CA THR A 620 8.28 -3.90 -48.55
C THR A 620 8.38 -5.20 -47.73
N GLY A 621 9.10 -6.22 -48.24
CA GLY A 621 9.34 -7.47 -47.51
C GLY A 621 10.54 -7.46 -46.56
N ILE A 622 11.35 -6.40 -46.56
CA ILE A 622 12.56 -6.29 -45.71
C ILE A 622 12.33 -5.40 -44.47
N LEU A 623 11.20 -4.68 -44.40
CA LEU A 623 10.86 -3.81 -43.25
C LEU A 623 9.73 -4.38 -42.37
N SER A 624 9.41 -5.67 -42.48
CA SER A 624 8.42 -6.37 -41.65
C SER A 624 9.04 -7.48 -40.78
N LEU A 625 10.36 -7.42 -40.52
CA LEU A 625 11.10 -8.38 -39.68
C LEU A 625 11.31 -7.88 -38.23
N GLY A 626 10.33 -7.16 -37.68
CA GLY A 626 10.35 -6.75 -36.28
C GLY A 626 8.96 -6.36 -35.81
N GLY A 627 8.16 -7.34 -35.37
CA GLY A 627 6.80 -7.11 -34.87
C GLY A 627 5.84 -8.25 -35.19
N GLY A 628 6.14 -9.44 -34.67
CA GLY A 628 5.39 -10.67 -34.87
C GLY A 628 4.36 -11.00 -33.79
N LEU A 629 3.70 -10.03 -33.15
CA LEU A 629 2.62 -10.32 -32.17
C LEU A 629 1.30 -9.55 -32.41
N ALA A 630 1.28 -8.54 -33.29
CA ALA A 630 0.12 -7.64 -33.43
C ALA A 630 -0.99 -8.10 -34.42
N ILE A 631 -0.80 -9.20 -35.16
CA ILE A 631 -1.74 -9.56 -36.25
C ILE A 631 -2.74 -10.66 -35.85
N TYR A 632 -2.49 -11.42 -34.78
CA TYR A 632 -3.35 -12.56 -34.43
C TYR A 632 -4.69 -12.16 -33.77
N PHE A 633 -4.81 -10.98 -33.18
CA PHE A 633 -6.05 -10.51 -32.54
C PHE A 633 -7.15 -10.02 -33.51
N LYS A 634 -6.89 -9.95 -34.82
CA LYS A 634 -7.77 -9.21 -35.74
C LYS A 634 -8.91 -10.03 -36.35
N LEU A 635 -9.03 -11.34 -36.10
CA LEU A 635 -9.96 -12.19 -36.87
C LEU A 635 -11.00 -13.00 -36.09
N PHE A 636 -11.02 -13.02 -34.75
CA PHE A 636 -12.12 -13.69 -34.02
C PHE A 636 -12.65 -12.88 -32.82
N ASN A 637 -14.00 -12.85 -32.73
CA ASN A 637 -14.87 -12.32 -31.67
C ASN A 637 -15.19 -10.81 -31.60
N ASN A 638 -16.03 -10.37 -32.55
CA ASN A 638 -16.91 -9.19 -32.45
C ASN A 638 -18.08 -9.36 -31.45
N LYS A 639 -17.90 -10.10 -30.35
CA LYS A 639 -18.90 -10.24 -29.27
C LYS A 639 -18.21 -10.40 -27.93
N ILE A 640 -18.04 -9.28 -27.22
CA ILE A 640 -17.79 -9.31 -25.77
C ILE A 640 -19.13 -9.72 -25.12
N LEU A 641 -19.14 -10.89 -24.50
CA LEU A 641 -20.26 -11.43 -23.73
C LEU A 641 -20.36 -10.68 -22.39
N LEU A 642 -21.10 -9.57 -22.38
CA LEU A 642 -21.60 -9.01 -21.13
C LEU A 642 -22.85 -9.79 -20.72
N SER A 643 -22.84 -10.24 -19.46
CA SER A 643 -23.99 -10.79 -18.72
C SER A 643 -25.27 -10.01 -19.07
N GLY A 644 -26.35 -10.72 -19.43
CA GLY A 644 -27.59 -10.14 -19.95
C GLY A 644 -28.35 -9.17 -19.02
N ASN A 645 -27.80 -8.86 -17.85
CA ASN A 645 -28.43 -8.04 -16.82
C ASN A 645 -27.71 -6.72 -16.49
N THR A 646 -26.53 -6.40 -17.04
CA THR A 646 -25.74 -5.26 -16.53
C THR A 646 -26.14 -3.88 -17.06
N GLY A 647 -27.16 -3.77 -17.92
CA GLY A 647 -27.61 -2.47 -18.45
C GLY A 647 -26.53 -1.71 -19.25
N LEU A 648 -25.39 -2.31 -19.56
CA LEU A 648 -24.25 -1.72 -20.27
C LEU A 648 -24.11 -2.33 -21.67
N LYS A 649 -23.70 -1.51 -22.64
CA LYS A 649 -23.33 -1.93 -23.99
C LYS A 649 -22.12 -1.17 -24.48
N THR A 650 -21.16 -1.91 -25.02
CA THR A 650 -20.01 -1.36 -25.71
C THR A 650 -20.21 -1.40 -27.22
N TYR A 651 -19.78 -0.36 -27.91
CA TYR A 651 -19.82 -0.25 -29.37
C TYR A 651 -18.49 0.29 -29.88
N ARG A 652 -17.92 -0.32 -30.91
CA ARG A 652 -16.75 0.25 -31.59
C ARG A 652 -17.22 1.24 -32.67
N GLY A 653 -16.82 2.49 -32.53
CA GLY A 653 -17.08 3.55 -33.50
C GLY A 653 -16.41 3.29 -34.85
N ARG A 654 -16.85 3.99 -35.90
CA ARG A 654 -16.19 3.93 -37.24
C ARG A 654 -14.76 4.47 -37.22
N ASP A 655 -14.44 5.27 -36.21
CA ASP A 655 -13.12 5.81 -35.88
C ASP A 655 -12.24 4.80 -35.10
N GLY A 656 -12.76 3.62 -34.79
CA GLY A 656 -12.05 2.61 -34.01
C GLY A 656 -12.17 2.77 -32.49
N THR A 657 -12.74 3.88 -32.00
CA THR A 657 -12.90 4.17 -30.56
C THR A 657 -13.93 3.26 -29.91
N LEU A 658 -13.65 2.78 -28.70
CA LEU A 658 -14.62 2.04 -27.90
C LEU A 658 -15.55 3.04 -27.19
N LYS A 659 -16.87 2.90 -27.40
CA LYS A 659 -17.88 3.75 -26.76
C LYS A 659 -18.73 2.91 -25.82
N ILE A 660 -18.76 3.30 -24.55
CA ILE A 660 -19.57 2.67 -23.51
C ILE A 660 -20.90 3.42 -23.42
N TYR A 661 -22.00 2.69 -23.44
CA TYR A 661 -23.34 3.22 -23.23
C TYR A 661 -24.03 2.44 -22.12
N HIS A 662 -24.82 3.12 -21.29
CA HIS A 662 -25.64 2.50 -20.25
C HIS A 662 -27.13 2.75 -20.49
N LYS A 663 -27.95 1.89 -19.88
CA LYS A 663 -29.42 1.90 -19.95
C LYS A 663 -29.99 1.79 -18.54
N HIS A 664 -30.76 2.80 -18.15
CA HIS A 664 -31.49 2.81 -16.88
C HIS A 664 -32.71 1.89 -16.92
N PRO A 665 -33.14 1.34 -15.77
CA PRO A 665 -34.45 0.71 -15.61
C PRO A 665 -35.58 1.64 -16.09
N GLY A 666 -36.55 1.07 -16.82
CA GLY A 666 -37.70 1.83 -17.35
C GLY A 666 -37.45 2.67 -18.62
N THR A 667 -36.22 2.71 -19.14
CA THR A 667 -35.89 3.48 -20.36
C THR A 667 -35.91 2.62 -21.62
N ARG A 668 -36.12 3.24 -22.80
CA ARG A 668 -36.16 2.53 -24.09
C ARG A 668 -34.81 2.47 -24.82
N GLY A 669 -33.80 3.22 -24.38
CA GLY A 669 -32.53 3.39 -25.11
C GLY A 669 -31.29 3.42 -24.22
N TYR A 670 -30.14 3.14 -24.85
CA TYR A 670 -28.81 3.29 -24.26
C TYR A 670 -28.30 4.71 -24.56
N HIS A 671 -27.58 5.33 -23.63
CA HIS A 671 -27.00 6.68 -23.80
C HIS A 671 -25.60 6.75 -23.19
N ASN A 672 -24.86 7.81 -23.49
CA ASN A 672 -23.48 8.01 -23.02
C ASN A 672 -23.50 8.36 -21.52
N PRO A 673 -22.67 7.73 -20.66
CA PRO A 673 -22.49 8.06 -19.24
C PRO A 673 -22.31 9.54 -18.93
N GLN A 674 -21.66 10.29 -19.83
CA GLN A 674 -21.42 11.72 -19.66
C GLN A 674 -22.66 12.61 -19.89
N THR A 675 -23.81 12.02 -20.25
CA THR A 675 -25.07 12.78 -20.38
C THR A 675 -25.60 13.11 -18.98
N SER A 676 -25.66 14.39 -18.62
CA SER A 676 -26.09 14.85 -17.28
C SER A 676 -27.50 14.35 -16.90
N HIS A 677 -27.60 13.71 -15.73
CA HIS A 677 -28.83 13.11 -15.19
C HIS A 677 -29.70 14.07 -14.36
N ARG A 678 -29.31 15.35 -14.23
CA ARG A 678 -29.98 16.30 -13.32
C ARG A 678 -31.40 16.69 -13.75
N ASP A 679 -31.85 16.35 -14.97
CA ASP A 679 -33.23 16.54 -15.42
C ASP A 679 -33.65 15.45 -16.43
N PRO A 680 -34.51 14.48 -16.04
CA PRO A 680 -35.11 13.48 -16.94
C PRO A 680 -35.78 14.08 -18.18
N GLU A 681 -36.30 15.30 -18.07
CA GLU A 681 -36.94 16.04 -19.18
C GLU A 681 -35.95 16.54 -20.23
N LYS A 682 -34.66 16.66 -19.88
CA LYS A 682 -33.57 17.06 -20.78
C LYS A 682 -32.93 15.87 -21.51
N HIS A 683 -33.37 14.64 -21.26
CA HIS A 683 -32.93 13.50 -22.06
C HIS A 683 -33.34 13.66 -23.54
N PRO A 684 -32.56 13.07 -24.47
CA PRO A 684 -32.96 12.97 -25.86
C PRO A 684 -34.40 12.46 -25.97
N ARG A 685 -35.26 13.23 -26.66
CA ARG A 685 -36.72 13.02 -26.73
C ARG A 685 -37.06 11.54 -26.94
N GLY A 686 -37.70 10.92 -25.95
CA GLY A 686 -38.25 9.57 -26.02
C GLY A 686 -37.46 8.47 -25.31
N MET A 687 -36.37 8.78 -24.60
CA MET A 687 -35.57 7.76 -23.90
C MET A 687 -36.01 7.49 -22.45
N ILE A 688 -36.52 8.48 -21.72
CA ILE A 688 -37.14 8.31 -20.39
C ILE A 688 -38.65 8.60 -20.49
N ASP A 689 -39.50 7.62 -20.17
CA ASP A 689 -40.95 7.83 -20.06
C ASP A 689 -41.30 8.32 -18.65
N VAL A 690 -41.13 9.62 -18.42
CA VAL A 690 -41.44 10.28 -17.15
C VAL A 690 -42.91 10.10 -16.71
N LYS A 691 -43.81 9.65 -17.60
CA LYS A 691 -45.21 9.38 -17.23
C LYS A 691 -45.41 8.07 -16.48
N ASN A 692 -44.48 7.11 -16.56
CA ASN A 692 -44.71 5.74 -16.07
C ASN A 692 -43.48 5.18 -15.32
N GLY A 693 -43.10 5.80 -14.21
CA GLY A 693 -42.17 5.19 -13.26
C GLY A 693 -41.20 6.13 -12.56
N TYR A 694 -41.14 7.43 -12.89
CA TYR A 694 -40.29 8.39 -12.17
C TYR A 694 -41.15 9.47 -11.49
N GLN A 695 -40.88 9.78 -10.23
CA GLN A 695 -41.51 10.87 -9.45
C GLN A 695 -40.45 11.72 -8.77
N LYS A 696 -40.79 12.95 -8.36
CA LYS A 696 -39.88 13.77 -7.55
C LYS A 696 -40.06 13.45 -6.07
N ASN A 697 -38.97 13.17 -5.36
CA ASN A 697 -38.96 12.99 -3.91
C ASN A 697 -39.20 14.33 -3.19
N SER A 698 -39.25 14.31 -1.85
CA SER A 698 -39.47 15.51 -1.03
C SER A 698 -38.37 16.58 -1.18
N MET A 699 -37.21 16.24 -1.73
CA MET A 699 -36.09 17.16 -2.00
C MET A 699 -36.10 17.72 -3.44
N GLY A 700 -37.05 17.30 -4.27
CA GLY A 700 -37.19 17.77 -5.66
C GLY A 700 -36.33 17.01 -6.68
N GLU A 701 -35.70 15.90 -6.26
CA GLU A 701 -34.90 15.01 -7.09
C GLU A 701 -35.76 13.90 -7.69
N TRP A 702 -35.42 13.44 -8.89
CA TRP A 702 -36.18 12.41 -9.59
C TRP A 702 -35.77 11.00 -9.15
N GLU A 703 -36.71 10.23 -8.62
CA GLU A 703 -36.53 8.83 -8.22
C GLU A 703 -37.41 7.89 -9.07
N TYR A 704 -36.93 6.67 -9.32
CA TYR A 704 -37.73 5.62 -9.97
C TYR A 704 -38.63 4.94 -8.93
N VAL A 705 -39.94 5.05 -9.10
CA VAL A 705 -41.00 4.43 -8.30
C VAL A 705 -41.65 3.24 -9.01
N GLY A 706 -40.91 2.57 -9.91
CA GLY A 706 -41.38 1.47 -10.74
C GLY A 706 -41.92 0.28 -9.98
#